data_AF-A0A496TMF6-F1
#
_entry.id   AF-A0A496TMF6-F1
#
_cell.length_a   1.000
_cell.length_b   1.000
_cell.length_c   1.000
_cell.angle_alpha   90.00
_cell.angle_beta   90.00
_cell.angle_gamma   90.00
#
_symmetry.space_group_name_H-M   'P 1'
#
loop_
_entity.id
_entity.type
_entity.pdbx_description
1 polymer ?
#
loop_
_entity_poly.entity_id
_entity_poly.type
_entity_poly.pdbx_seq_one_letter_code
_entity_poly.pdbx_strand_id
1 'polypeptide(L)'
;MKGRLNVFFLVFGLLFIISHALFAEDLTIRIDPQQTTVGISEVCSLDVVIENVTNLGAFQFDIVYSTDVVHADTALMGPFLGSTGRTVLPVGPDIDNASVAGKLTFGGATFGTDLGPDGPGVLATLVFISQAAGSTILELQNLQIADINGQALTIDSIIDGQMVVLPPAEIWVVTNTNDSGPGSLRWAIEQANANTGPDSIVFNIPTTDPGYDSGTGVWTIQPDSALPALTDDNTIIEGTTQTANQGDSNFNGPEIQIDGTNAGEASGFTIYAANNIIKGLVINRFTQFGIIITGSSANGNVVSGNYIGTDVSGTSDMGNTFSGVIIYTGSQDNIIGGTTPAERNIISGNDWSGVEIQGLGADNNIVIGNYIGTDITGSEDLGNSQYGVHIWSFAKGNTVGGATAEERNIISGNDWSGVGIGHSDSNRVWGNYIGTGVSGTEDLGNSHDGVSIVRSQGNTIGPNNFIANNEYSGVKIKSIETISNTITQNSITNNNSLGIDNVDGGNAELTPPIITIVTSTFISGTAPPNSTVEIFSDSTDEGAIYEGTVVADASGNFTWTGTPTGPFITATATDAGGNTSEFSTPVSSGVEDQARVEIPGAFKLFQNYPNPFNPNTQIDFALAEFCRVSISIYNTLGQRIKILVDKYLPAGHYNIHWDGKDAYGKQVAGGVYFICMRVDGFSAFKKAVFLK
;
A
#
# COMPACT_ATOMS: atom_id res chain seq x y z
N MET A 1 15.68 -20.25 -74.54
CA MET A 1 16.88 -20.78 -73.84
C MET A 1 16.55 -20.87 -72.37
N LYS A 2 16.87 -22.01 -71.76
CA LYS A 2 16.74 -22.28 -70.33
C LYS A 2 17.50 -21.22 -69.54
N GLY A 3 16.85 -20.58 -68.58
CA GLY A 3 17.49 -19.71 -67.60
C GLY A 3 16.71 -18.42 -67.34
N ARG A 4 16.23 -18.30 -66.09
CA ARG A 4 15.80 -17.08 -65.38
C ARG A 4 14.38 -16.58 -65.63
N LEU A 5 13.40 -17.25 -65.01
CA LEU A 5 12.21 -16.63 -64.41
C LEU A 5 11.54 -17.66 -63.48
N ASN A 6 11.79 -17.62 -62.17
CA ASN A 6 11.05 -18.38 -61.15
C ASN A 6 11.36 -17.83 -59.74
N VAL A 7 11.11 -16.54 -59.53
CA VAL A 7 11.00 -15.93 -58.19
C VAL A 7 9.80 -14.97 -58.20
N PHE A 8 8.62 -15.50 -58.51
CA PHE A 8 7.35 -14.77 -58.42
C PHE A 8 6.23 -15.82 -58.50
N PHE A 9 5.98 -16.56 -57.41
CA PHE A 9 4.74 -17.31 -57.08
C PHE A 9 4.97 -18.27 -55.88
N LEU A 10 5.61 -17.79 -54.80
CA LEU A 10 5.87 -18.60 -53.61
C LEU A 10 5.99 -17.75 -52.33
N VAL A 11 5.08 -16.79 -52.13
CA VAL A 11 4.97 -16.01 -50.86
C VAL A 11 3.51 -15.83 -50.39
N PHE A 12 2.50 -16.32 -51.10
CA PHE A 12 1.08 -16.12 -50.71
C PHE A 12 0.29 -17.41 -50.38
N GLY A 13 0.99 -18.52 -50.13
CA GLY A 13 0.37 -19.81 -49.79
C GLY A 13 0.93 -20.50 -48.54
N LEU A 14 1.67 -19.76 -47.70
CA LEU A 14 2.31 -20.31 -46.49
C LEU A 14 2.17 -19.36 -45.28
N LEU A 15 1.11 -18.52 -45.26
CA LEU A 15 0.83 -17.56 -44.19
C LEU A 15 -0.59 -17.74 -43.62
N PHE A 16 -1.10 -18.98 -43.56
CA PHE A 16 -2.42 -19.28 -42.99
C PHE A 16 -2.47 -20.59 -42.17
N ILE A 17 -1.32 -21.17 -41.79
CA ILE A 17 -1.25 -22.38 -40.94
C ILE A 17 -0.24 -22.22 -39.76
N ILE A 18 0.29 -21.03 -39.52
CA ILE A 18 1.12 -20.75 -38.32
C ILE A 18 0.63 -19.46 -37.62
N SER A 19 -0.64 -19.43 -37.24
CA SER A 19 -1.17 -18.35 -36.37
C SER A 19 -2.22 -18.82 -35.35
N HIS A 20 -2.27 -20.12 -35.04
CA HIS A 20 -3.19 -20.68 -34.02
C HIS A 20 -2.48 -21.62 -33.05
N ALA A 21 -1.14 -21.53 -32.94
CA ALA A 21 -0.35 -22.30 -31.97
C ALA A 21 0.69 -21.41 -31.25
N LEU A 22 0.32 -20.15 -31.00
CA LEU A 22 1.04 -19.26 -30.09
C LEU A 22 0.03 -18.85 -29.01
N PHE A 23 0.30 -19.33 -27.78
CA PHE A 23 -0.38 -19.06 -26.51
C PHE A 23 -1.76 -19.71 -26.30
N ALA A 24 -1.86 -21.05 -26.40
CA ALA A 24 -2.72 -21.72 -25.43
C ALA A 24 -1.91 -21.70 -24.13
N GLU A 25 -2.39 -20.99 -23.10
CA GLU A 25 -1.75 -21.02 -21.80
C GLU A 25 -1.98 -22.40 -21.15
N ASP A 26 -0.97 -22.90 -20.43
CA ASP A 26 -0.96 -24.23 -19.83
C ASP A 26 -2.08 -24.36 -18.78
N LEU A 27 -2.89 -25.43 -18.86
CA LEU A 27 -3.90 -25.73 -17.83
C LEU A 27 -3.16 -26.11 -16.55
N THR A 28 -3.22 -25.23 -15.56
CA THR A 28 -2.47 -25.33 -14.31
C THR A 28 -3.41 -25.56 -13.13
N ILE A 29 -3.02 -26.45 -12.22
CA ILE A 29 -3.66 -26.57 -10.90
C ILE A 29 -2.62 -26.33 -9.82
N ARG A 30 -2.92 -25.41 -8.90
CA ARG A 30 -1.99 -24.99 -7.85
C ARG A 30 -2.66 -24.82 -6.50
N ILE A 31 -1.87 -24.93 -5.43
CA ILE A 31 -2.28 -24.49 -4.09
C ILE A 31 -1.92 -23.00 -3.92
N ASP A 32 -2.84 -22.23 -3.35
CA ASP A 32 -2.71 -20.78 -3.13
C ASP A 32 -3.09 -20.40 -1.68
N PRO A 33 -2.23 -19.71 -0.92
CA PRO A 33 -0.85 -19.38 -1.26
C PRO A 33 0.02 -20.64 -1.36
N GLN A 34 1.08 -20.59 -2.19
CA GLN A 34 1.96 -21.75 -2.40
C GLN A 34 2.71 -22.17 -1.13
N GLN A 35 2.95 -21.25 -0.20
CA GLN A 35 3.47 -21.55 1.13
C GLN A 35 2.66 -20.79 2.19
N THR A 36 2.33 -21.44 3.30
CA THR A 36 1.77 -20.79 4.49
C THR A 36 2.57 -21.15 5.72
N THR A 37 2.75 -20.18 6.61
CA THR A 37 3.41 -20.35 7.90
C THR A 37 2.41 -20.08 9.02
N VAL A 38 2.29 -20.98 10.00
CA VAL A 38 1.35 -20.88 11.13
C VAL A 38 1.97 -21.29 12.46
N GLY A 39 1.41 -20.85 13.57
CA GLY A 39 1.72 -21.36 14.91
C GLY A 39 1.11 -22.74 15.15
N ILE A 40 1.52 -23.42 16.22
CA ILE A 40 0.94 -24.71 16.65
C ILE A 40 -0.52 -24.52 17.10
N SER A 41 -1.40 -25.47 16.78
CA SER A 41 -2.84 -25.46 17.10
C SER A 41 -3.65 -24.34 16.44
N GLU A 42 -3.15 -23.79 15.34
CA GLU A 42 -3.85 -22.82 14.50
C GLU A 42 -4.59 -23.51 13.35
N VAL A 43 -5.69 -22.90 12.94
CA VAL A 43 -6.46 -23.32 11.76
C VAL A 43 -5.95 -22.53 10.56
N CYS A 44 -5.56 -23.24 9.50
CA CYS A 44 -5.09 -22.67 8.25
C CYS A 44 -6.05 -23.02 7.12
N SER A 45 -6.23 -22.11 6.16
CA SER A 45 -7.00 -22.36 4.95
C SER A 45 -6.18 -22.06 3.70
N LEU A 46 -6.18 -22.96 2.72
CA LEU A 46 -5.50 -22.79 1.44
C LEU A 46 -6.45 -23.16 0.30
N ASP A 47 -6.39 -22.44 -0.81
CA ASP A 47 -7.23 -22.69 -1.97
C ASP A 47 -6.52 -23.59 -2.98
N VAL A 48 -7.27 -24.48 -3.62
CA VAL A 48 -6.86 -25.17 -4.84
C VAL A 48 -7.41 -24.37 -6.01
N VAL A 49 -6.54 -23.76 -6.78
CA VAL A 49 -6.86 -22.89 -7.91
C VAL A 49 -6.60 -23.62 -9.22
N ILE A 50 -7.53 -23.51 -10.17
CA ILE A 50 -7.35 -23.93 -11.56
C ILE A 50 -7.18 -22.69 -12.45
N GLU A 51 -6.33 -22.81 -13.45
CA GLU A 51 -6.07 -21.76 -14.45
C GLU A 51 -6.19 -22.35 -15.85
N ASN A 52 -6.63 -21.52 -16.81
CA ASN A 52 -6.70 -21.86 -18.24
C ASN A 52 -7.55 -23.10 -18.59
N VAL A 53 -8.56 -23.40 -17.76
CA VAL A 53 -9.52 -24.47 -18.09
C VAL A 53 -10.57 -23.98 -19.08
N THR A 54 -11.12 -24.91 -19.85
CA THR A 54 -12.29 -24.68 -20.70
C THR A 54 -13.38 -25.71 -20.37
N ASN A 55 -14.60 -25.22 -20.15
CA ASN A 55 -15.83 -25.98 -20.05
C ASN A 55 -15.80 -27.04 -18.93
N LEU A 56 -15.26 -26.68 -17.77
CA LEU A 56 -15.06 -27.59 -16.64
C LEU A 56 -16.39 -28.22 -16.17
N GLY A 57 -16.42 -29.55 -16.05
CA GLY A 57 -17.61 -30.29 -15.62
C GLY A 57 -17.45 -30.98 -14.28
N ALA A 58 -16.25 -31.52 -14.01
CA ALA A 58 -15.95 -32.23 -12.77
C ALA A 58 -14.45 -32.20 -12.46
N PHE A 59 -14.12 -32.33 -11.17
CA PHE A 59 -12.75 -32.56 -10.71
C PHE A 59 -12.71 -33.50 -9.49
N GLN A 60 -11.56 -34.10 -9.26
CA GLN A 60 -11.19 -34.78 -8.02
C GLN A 60 -9.68 -34.69 -7.84
N PHE A 61 -9.22 -34.58 -6.60
CA PHE A 61 -7.81 -34.67 -6.23
C PHE A 61 -7.63 -35.33 -4.87
N ASP A 62 -6.41 -35.76 -4.61
CA ASP A 62 -5.89 -36.11 -3.31
C ASP A 62 -4.87 -35.05 -2.87
N ILE A 63 -4.84 -34.70 -1.59
CA ILE A 63 -3.75 -33.98 -0.94
C ILE A 63 -3.06 -34.94 0.00
N VAL A 64 -1.76 -35.14 -0.20
CA VAL A 64 -0.91 -35.93 0.69
C VAL A 64 -0.04 -35.00 1.54
N TYR A 65 0.04 -35.26 2.84
CA TYR A 65 0.72 -34.41 3.81
C TYR A 65 1.29 -35.21 4.99
N SER A 66 2.16 -34.61 5.78
CA SER A 66 2.70 -35.18 7.01
C SER A 66 1.76 -34.95 8.20
N THR A 67 1.23 -36.03 8.78
CA THR A 67 0.37 -35.95 9.98
C THR A 67 1.12 -35.55 11.24
N ASP A 68 2.45 -35.66 11.24
CA ASP A 68 3.29 -35.18 12.34
C ASP A 68 3.27 -33.64 12.42
N VAL A 69 2.96 -32.96 11.32
CA VAL A 69 3.01 -31.49 11.21
C VAL A 69 1.61 -30.88 11.18
N VAL A 70 0.69 -31.45 10.38
CA VAL A 70 -0.68 -30.92 10.22
C VAL A 70 -1.71 -32.05 10.15
N HIS A 71 -2.94 -31.75 10.56
CA HIS A 71 -4.10 -32.60 10.29
C HIS A 71 -5.06 -31.87 9.37
N ALA A 72 -5.58 -32.54 8.35
CA ALA A 72 -6.69 -31.99 7.58
C ALA A 72 -7.97 -32.01 8.43
N ASP A 73 -8.70 -30.91 8.44
CA ASP A 73 -9.98 -30.78 9.15
C ASP A 73 -11.16 -30.95 8.19
N THR A 74 -11.13 -30.23 7.07
CA THR A 74 -12.18 -30.32 6.04
C THR A 74 -11.68 -29.80 4.69
N ALA A 75 -12.49 -29.98 3.64
CA ALA A 75 -12.38 -29.27 2.38
C ALA A 75 -13.76 -28.76 1.95
N LEU A 76 -13.80 -27.51 1.49
CA LEU A 76 -15.02 -26.82 1.08
C LEU A 76 -15.01 -26.61 -0.43
N MET A 77 -16.17 -26.76 -1.07
CA MET A 77 -16.32 -26.52 -2.50
C MET A 77 -16.12 -25.03 -2.82
N GLY A 78 -15.23 -24.73 -3.75
CA GLY A 78 -14.98 -23.38 -4.23
C GLY A 78 -16.12 -22.88 -5.14
N PRO A 79 -16.24 -21.56 -5.35
CA PRO A 79 -17.33 -20.98 -6.13
C PRO A 79 -17.22 -21.25 -7.63
N PHE A 80 -16.02 -21.56 -8.13
CA PHE A 80 -15.73 -21.56 -9.57
C PHE A 80 -16.57 -22.58 -10.33
N LEU A 81 -16.66 -23.81 -9.84
CA LEU A 81 -17.35 -24.91 -10.52
C LEU A 81 -18.85 -24.61 -10.76
N GLY A 82 -19.48 -23.84 -9.88
CA GLY A 82 -20.90 -23.44 -9.99
C GLY A 82 -21.15 -22.08 -10.64
N SER A 83 -20.11 -21.37 -11.06
CA SER A 83 -20.20 -19.95 -11.47
C SER A 83 -21.07 -19.69 -12.71
N THR A 84 -21.30 -20.72 -13.54
CA THR A 84 -22.17 -20.64 -14.73
C THR A 84 -23.65 -20.96 -14.43
N GLY A 85 -24.01 -21.16 -13.15
CA GLY A 85 -25.38 -21.51 -12.75
C GLY A 85 -25.69 -23.01 -12.75
N ARG A 86 -24.70 -23.86 -13.08
CA ARG A 86 -24.82 -25.32 -12.99
C ARG A 86 -24.95 -25.76 -11.53
N THR A 87 -25.68 -26.86 -11.30
CA THR A 87 -25.84 -27.44 -9.95
C THR A 87 -24.60 -28.23 -9.58
N VAL A 88 -23.93 -27.86 -8.49
CA VAL A 88 -22.72 -28.52 -8.01
C VAL A 88 -23.07 -29.66 -7.04
N LEU A 89 -22.45 -30.82 -7.23
CA LEU A 89 -22.47 -31.95 -6.31
C LEU A 89 -21.04 -32.21 -5.81
N PRO A 90 -20.73 -31.86 -4.54
CA PRO A 90 -19.43 -32.17 -3.96
C PRO A 90 -19.27 -33.67 -3.68
N VAL A 91 -18.03 -34.14 -3.74
CA VAL A 91 -17.61 -35.51 -3.42
C VAL A 91 -16.51 -35.42 -2.36
N GLY A 92 -16.74 -36.01 -1.19
CA GLY A 92 -15.87 -35.86 -0.01
C GLY A 92 -16.24 -34.68 0.89
N PRO A 93 -15.35 -34.25 1.80
CA PRO A 93 -13.99 -34.77 1.94
C PRO A 93 -13.95 -36.15 2.60
N ASP A 94 -13.03 -37.00 2.13
CA ASP A 94 -12.58 -38.19 2.86
C ASP A 94 -11.19 -37.90 3.40
N ILE A 95 -11.01 -38.04 4.72
CA ILE A 95 -9.80 -37.59 5.43
C ILE A 95 -9.22 -38.73 6.25
N ASP A 96 -7.94 -39.02 6.03
CA ASP A 96 -7.11 -39.91 6.84
C ASP A 96 -5.98 -39.11 7.48
N ASN A 97 -6.12 -38.85 8.79
CA ASN A 97 -5.05 -38.30 9.65
C ASN A 97 -4.36 -39.39 10.49
N ALA A 98 -4.73 -40.66 10.33
CA ALA A 98 -4.20 -41.75 11.16
C ALA A 98 -2.96 -42.43 10.54
N SER A 99 -2.81 -42.32 9.22
CA SER A 99 -1.63 -42.79 8.48
C SER A 99 -0.46 -41.81 8.59
N VAL A 100 0.79 -42.32 8.52
CA VAL A 100 2.01 -41.48 8.58
C VAL A 100 2.05 -40.44 7.45
N ALA A 101 1.60 -40.85 6.26
CA ALA A 101 1.25 -39.93 5.19
C ALA A 101 -0.26 -39.73 5.23
N GLY A 102 -0.69 -38.57 5.71
CA GLY A 102 -2.08 -38.19 5.75
C GLY A 102 -2.62 -37.97 4.34
N LYS A 103 -3.92 -38.13 4.18
CA LYS A 103 -4.58 -38.03 2.87
C LYS A 103 -5.94 -37.36 2.99
N LEU A 104 -6.20 -36.34 2.18
CA LEU A 104 -7.51 -35.74 1.96
C LEU A 104 -7.92 -35.94 0.51
N THR A 105 -9.05 -36.60 0.26
CA THR A 105 -9.65 -36.72 -1.08
C THR A 105 -10.85 -35.80 -1.17
N PHE A 106 -10.88 -34.95 -2.20
CA PHE A 106 -11.99 -34.03 -2.44
C PHE A 106 -12.25 -33.83 -3.94
N GLY A 107 -13.49 -33.53 -4.29
CA GLY A 107 -13.89 -33.31 -5.66
C GLY A 107 -15.30 -32.75 -5.78
N GLY A 108 -15.73 -32.58 -7.02
CA GLY A 108 -17.08 -32.16 -7.33
C GLY A 108 -17.42 -32.38 -8.80
N ALA A 109 -18.70 -32.56 -9.07
CA ALA A 109 -19.23 -32.66 -10.43
C ALA A 109 -20.45 -31.73 -10.59
N THR A 110 -20.73 -31.32 -11.81
CA THR A 110 -21.86 -30.44 -12.11
C THR A 110 -22.93 -31.09 -12.96
N PHE A 111 -24.18 -30.71 -12.72
CA PHE A 111 -25.34 -31.09 -13.52
C PHE A 111 -26.02 -29.83 -14.07
N GLY A 112 -26.55 -29.93 -15.28
CA GLY A 112 -27.25 -28.83 -15.94
C GLY A 112 -27.00 -28.80 -17.44
N THR A 113 -27.65 -27.84 -18.11
CA THR A 113 -27.56 -27.65 -19.57
C THR A 113 -26.64 -26.50 -19.98
N ASP A 114 -26.26 -25.64 -19.04
CA ASP A 114 -25.37 -24.50 -19.29
C ASP A 114 -23.92 -24.97 -19.51
N LEU A 115 -23.08 -24.13 -20.12
CA LEU A 115 -21.65 -24.44 -20.27
C LEU A 115 -20.95 -24.52 -18.90
N GLY A 116 -19.86 -25.28 -18.83
CA GLY A 116 -18.94 -25.24 -17.70
C GLY A 116 -18.16 -23.92 -17.67
N PRO A 117 -17.59 -23.53 -16.53
CA PRO A 117 -16.76 -22.34 -16.44
C PRO A 117 -15.46 -22.48 -17.23
N ASP A 118 -14.99 -21.35 -17.77
CA ASP A 118 -13.73 -21.16 -18.47
C ASP A 118 -12.82 -20.22 -17.65
N GLY A 119 -11.51 -20.31 -17.84
CA GLY A 119 -10.54 -19.41 -17.23
C GLY A 119 -10.13 -19.80 -15.80
N PRO A 120 -9.64 -18.86 -14.98
CA PRO A 120 -9.14 -19.16 -13.64
C PRO A 120 -10.22 -19.16 -12.56
N GLY A 121 -10.04 -19.96 -11.51
CA GLY A 121 -10.83 -19.85 -10.29
C GLY A 121 -10.55 -20.90 -9.22
N VAL A 122 -11.14 -20.69 -8.05
CA VAL A 122 -10.97 -21.57 -6.87
C VAL A 122 -11.88 -22.80 -6.98
N LEU A 123 -11.27 -23.99 -7.04
CA LEU A 123 -11.95 -25.29 -7.05
C LEU A 123 -12.40 -25.72 -5.64
N ALA A 124 -11.54 -25.53 -4.65
CA ALA A 124 -11.80 -25.94 -3.27
C ALA A 124 -10.97 -25.12 -2.28
N THR A 125 -11.47 -24.96 -1.06
CA THR A 125 -10.70 -24.42 0.07
C THR A 125 -10.41 -25.56 1.05
N LEU A 126 -9.14 -25.89 1.21
CA LEU A 126 -8.63 -26.87 2.16
C LEU A 126 -8.51 -26.23 3.55
N VAL A 127 -8.89 -26.95 4.61
CA VAL A 127 -8.73 -26.48 5.99
C VAL A 127 -7.88 -27.49 6.76
N PHE A 128 -6.80 -27.01 7.37
CA PHE A 128 -5.86 -27.78 8.18
C PHE A 128 -5.75 -27.22 9.60
N ILE A 129 -5.43 -28.08 10.56
CA ILE A 129 -5.08 -27.72 11.93
C ILE A 129 -3.62 -28.12 12.16
N SER A 130 -2.76 -27.17 12.50
CA SER A 130 -1.35 -27.43 12.79
C SER A 130 -1.17 -28.22 14.09
N GLN A 131 -0.27 -29.21 14.07
CA GLN A 131 -0.09 -30.17 15.17
C GLN A 131 1.25 -29.95 15.90
N ALA A 132 2.35 -29.90 15.17
CA ALA A 132 3.68 -29.72 15.75
C ALA A 132 4.60 -28.95 14.79
N ALA A 133 5.65 -28.35 15.37
CA ALA A 133 6.62 -27.61 14.60
C ALA A 133 7.31 -28.49 13.54
N GLY A 134 7.47 -27.96 12.34
CA GLY A 134 8.00 -28.68 11.18
C GLY A 134 7.49 -28.09 9.88
N SER A 135 7.77 -28.77 8.77
CA SER A 135 7.19 -28.40 7.48
C SER A 135 6.64 -29.63 6.76
N THR A 136 5.58 -29.42 5.98
CA THR A 136 4.99 -30.43 5.12
C THR A 136 4.68 -29.83 3.76
N ILE A 137 5.04 -30.55 2.71
CA ILE A 137 4.49 -30.29 1.37
C ILE A 137 3.04 -30.79 1.38
N LEU A 138 2.15 -30.06 0.74
CA LEU A 138 0.78 -30.46 0.43
C LEU A 138 0.78 -30.91 -1.03
N GLU A 139 1.06 -32.20 -1.23
CA GLU A 139 1.24 -32.77 -2.57
C GLU A 139 -0.09 -33.06 -3.23
N LEU A 140 -0.34 -32.45 -4.40
CA LEU A 140 -1.50 -32.74 -5.24
C LEU A 140 -1.29 -34.06 -6.00
N GLN A 141 -2.08 -35.07 -5.67
CA GLN A 141 -2.01 -36.40 -6.27
C GLN A 141 -3.36 -36.84 -6.84
N ASN A 142 -3.33 -37.87 -7.72
CA ASN A 142 -4.51 -38.49 -8.32
C ASN A 142 -5.54 -37.50 -8.90
N LEU A 143 -5.02 -36.40 -9.46
CA LEU A 143 -5.80 -35.32 -10.03
C LEU A 143 -6.54 -35.80 -11.29
N GLN A 144 -7.86 -35.65 -11.29
CA GLN A 144 -8.73 -35.97 -12.41
C GLN A 144 -9.63 -34.78 -12.67
N ILE A 145 -9.62 -34.27 -13.90
CA ILE A 145 -10.53 -33.22 -14.36
C ILE A 145 -11.23 -33.64 -15.64
N ALA A 146 -12.48 -33.24 -15.80
CA ALA A 146 -13.27 -33.55 -16.98
C ALA A 146 -14.16 -32.37 -17.38
N ASP A 147 -14.46 -32.28 -18.67
CA ASP A 147 -15.44 -31.33 -19.19
C ASP A 147 -16.88 -31.73 -18.82
N ILE A 148 -17.87 -30.90 -19.16
CA ILE A 148 -19.28 -31.18 -18.90
C ILE A 148 -19.82 -32.46 -19.58
N ASN A 149 -19.11 -33.02 -20.56
CA ASN A 149 -19.46 -34.26 -21.25
C ASN A 149 -18.79 -35.49 -20.61
N GLY A 150 -17.97 -35.29 -19.59
CA GLY A 150 -17.19 -36.34 -18.94
C GLY A 150 -15.92 -36.73 -19.71
N GLN A 151 -15.48 -35.93 -20.68
CA GLN A 151 -14.19 -36.11 -21.34
C GLN A 151 -13.08 -35.58 -20.44
N ALA A 152 -12.09 -36.43 -20.15
CA ALA A 152 -10.93 -36.02 -19.37
C ALA A 152 -10.17 -34.86 -20.03
N LEU A 153 -9.78 -33.88 -19.23
CA LEU A 153 -8.91 -32.77 -19.64
C LEU A 153 -7.48 -33.07 -19.20
N THR A 154 -6.50 -32.69 -20.03
CA THR A 154 -5.07 -32.83 -19.71
C THR A 154 -4.65 -31.67 -18.82
N ILE A 155 -3.93 -31.96 -17.73
CA ILE A 155 -3.30 -30.94 -16.89
C ILE A 155 -1.85 -30.80 -17.36
N ASP A 156 -1.44 -29.58 -17.64
CA ASP A 156 -0.12 -29.26 -18.17
C ASP A 156 0.88 -28.97 -17.04
N SER A 157 0.41 -28.38 -15.93
CA SER A 157 1.24 -28.02 -14.79
C SER A 157 0.52 -28.24 -13.44
N ILE A 158 1.26 -28.73 -12.45
CA ILE A 158 0.81 -28.90 -11.06
C ILE A 158 1.80 -28.21 -10.15
N ILE A 159 1.29 -27.39 -9.23
CA ILE A 159 2.11 -26.66 -8.26
C ILE A 159 1.61 -27.03 -6.85
N ASP A 160 2.41 -27.82 -6.14
CA ASP A 160 2.16 -28.21 -4.76
C ASP A 160 2.25 -27.02 -3.80
N GLY A 161 1.59 -27.14 -2.66
CA GLY A 161 1.67 -26.17 -1.56
C GLY A 161 2.66 -26.61 -0.49
N GLN A 162 2.98 -25.72 0.45
CA GLN A 162 3.76 -26.04 1.65
C GLN A 162 3.15 -25.39 2.88
N MET A 163 3.04 -26.14 3.97
CA MET A 163 2.75 -25.60 5.29
C MET A 163 3.98 -25.71 6.18
N VAL A 164 4.34 -24.60 6.82
CA VAL A 164 5.40 -24.52 7.83
C VAL A 164 4.73 -24.20 9.16
N VAL A 165 4.91 -25.08 10.15
CA VAL A 165 4.41 -24.88 11.52
C VAL A 165 5.59 -24.47 12.38
N LEU A 166 5.49 -23.30 12.99
CA LEU A 166 6.55 -22.75 13.84
C LEU A 166 6.36 -23.19 15.29
N PRO A 167 7.44 -23.39 16.07
CA PRO A 167 7.33 -23.54 17.52
C PRO A 167 6.74 -22.27 18.17
N PRO A 168 6.28 -22.34 19.43
CA PRO A 168 5.84 -21.15 20.16
C PRO A 168 6.99 -20.14 20.24
N ALA A 169 6.66 -18.84 20.18
CA ALA A 169 7.67 -17.81 20.28
C ALA A 169 8.34 -17.81 21.67
N GLU A 170 9.67 -17.86 21.69
CA GLU A 170 10.43 -17.66 22.93
C GLU A 170 10.48 -16.17 23.29
N ILE A 171 10.43 -15.85 24.59
CA ILE A 171 10.35 -14.46 25.07
C ILE A 171 11.63 -14.07 25.80
N TRP A 172 12.33 -13.08 25.27
CA TRP A 172 13.55 -12.52 25.85
C TRP A 172 13.25 -11.12 26.41
N VAL A 173 13.25 -10.99 27.74
CA VAL A 173 12.88 -9.73 28.40
C VAL A 173 14.11 -8.85 28.63
N VAL A 174 14.11 -7.65 28.04
CA VAL A 174 15.02 -6.56 28.35
C VAL A 174 14.56 -5.88 29.63
N THR A 175 15.42 -5.85 30.64
CA THR A 175 15.11 -5.42 32.02
C THR A 175 16.01 -4.28 32.52
N ASN A 176 17.03 -3.90 31.76
CA ASN A 176 17.93 -2.80 32.10
C ASN A 176 18.51 -2.13 30.84
N THR A 177 19.03 -0.91 31.00
CA THR A 177 19.60 -0.12 29.89
C THR A 177 21.11 -0.32 29.66
N ASN A 178 21.75 -1.27 30.35
CA ASN A 178 23.18 -1.52 30.16
C ASN A 178 23.47 -1.99 28.73
N ASP A 179 24.67 -1.70 28.20
CA ASP A 179 25.08 -2.20 26.87
C ASP A 179 25.09 -3.73 26.79
N SER A 180 25.55 -4.41 27.84
CA SER A 180 25.79 -5.86 27.83
C SER A 180 25.46 -6.55 29.16
N GLY A 181 25.39 -7.88 29.11
CA GLY A 181 25.06 -8.74 30.24
C GLY A 181 23.58 -9.10 30.33
N PRO A 182 23.20 -10.08 31.18
CA PRO A 182 21.84 -10.56 31.27
C PRO A 182 20.81 -9.44 31.45
N GLY A 183 19.77 -9.48 30.64
CA GLY A 183 18.68 -8.49 30.65
C GLY A 183 18.95 -7.22 29.84
N SER A 184 20.09 -7.06 29.17
CA SER A 184 20.28 -6.00 28.18
C SER A 184 19.66 -6.35 26.83
N LEU A 185 19.46 -5.35 25.96
CA LEU A 185 19.03 -5.55 24.58
C LEU A 185 20.02 -6.41 23.78
N ARG A 186 21.33 -6.15 23.91
CA ARG A 186 22.38 -6.96 23.26
C ARG A 186 22.26 -8.42 23.64
N TRP A 187 22.12 -8.70 24.94
CA TRP A 187 21.99 -10.06 25.44
C TRP A 187 20.73 -10.73 24.91
N ALA A 188 19.60 -10.02 24.84
CA ALA A 188 18.34 -10.55 24.31
C ALA A 188 18.45 -10.90 22.82
N ILE A 189 19.11 -10.06 22.01
CA ILE A 189 19.40 -10.35 20.60
C ILE A 189 20.30 -11.58 20.47
N GLU A 190 21.33 -11.70 21.29
CA GLU A 190 22.20 -12.88 21.30
C GLU A 190 21.45 -14.17 21.68
N GLN A 191 20.44 -14.10 22.55
CA GLN A 191 19.62 -15.26 22.88
C GLN A 191 18.68 -15.62 21.73
N ALA A 192 18.00 -14.65 21.13
CA ALA A 192 17.14 -14.87 19.97
C ALA A 192 17.93 -15.50 18.81
N ASN A 193 19.07 -14.93 18.43
CA ASN A 193 19.94 -15.49 17.39
C ASN A 193 20.46 -16.91 17.67
N ALA A 194 20.52 -17.32 18.94
CA ALA A 194 20.95 -18.66 19.34
C ALA A 194 19.79 -19.65 19.50
N ASN A 195 18.56 -19.14 19.56
CA ASN A 195 17.34 -19.91 19.49
C ASN A 195 16.99 -20.19 18.02
N THR A 196 16.20 -21.22 17.78
CA THR A 196 15.69 -21.50 16.43
C THR A 196 14.18 -21.38 16.45
N GLY A 197 13.65 -20.55 15.55
CA GLY A 197 12.21 -20.33 15.43
C GLY A 197 11.82 -18.98 16.02
N PRO A 198 10.52 -18.68 16.14
CA PRO A 198 10.10 -17.32 16.49
C PRO A 198 10.62 -16.87 17.85
N ASP A 199 11.02 -15.61 17.91
CA ASP A 199 11.49 -14.95 19.11
C ASP A 199 10.78 -13.61 19.31
N SER A 200 10.54 -13.25 20.56
CA SER A 200 10.00 -11.96 20.95
C SER A 200 10.89 -11.32 22.00
N ILE A 201 11.59 -10.25 21.61
CA ILE A 201 12.36 -9.39 22.49
C ILE A 201 11.43 -8.28 22.99
N VAL A 202 11.10 -8.34 24.27
CA VAL A 202 10.16 -7.42 24.93
C VAL A 202 10.85 -6.60 26.02
N PHE A 203 10.33 -5.43 26.33
CA PHE A 203 10.90 -4.48 27.28
C PHE A 203 10.04 -4.38 28.53
N ASN A 204 10.70 -4.45 29.69
CA ASN A 204 10.12 -4.21 31.00
C ASN A 204 11.17 -3.65 31.95
N ILE A 205 11.69 -2.48 31.59
CA ILE A 205 12.74 -1.80 32.35
C ILE A 205 12.09 -0.95 33.45
N PRO A 206 12.51 -1.07 34.73
CA PRO A 206 11.88 -0.31 35.82
C PRO A 206 12.27 1.17 35.76
N THR A 207 11.43 2.07 36.28
CA THR A 207 11.73 3.50 36.43
C THR A 207 12.87 3.80 37.41
N THR A 208 13.32 2.80 38.16
CA THR A 208 14.52 2.89 39.02
C THR A 208 15.82 2.64 38.26
N ASP A 209 15.75 2.20 37.00
CA ASP A 209 16.92 2.00 36.15
C ASP A 209 17.63 3.35 35.88
N PRO A 210 18.98 3.40 35.90
CA PRO A 210 19.72 4.64 35.68
C PRO A 210 19.48 5.31 34.33
N GLY A 211 19.02 4.56 33.32
CA GLY A 211 18.71 5.09 31.99
C GLY A 211 17.30 5.66 31.84
N TYR A 212 16.48 5.65 32.90
CA TYR A 212 15.16 6.31 32.90
C TYR A 212 15.28 7.82 33.16
N ASP A 213 14.75 8.63 32.23
CA ASP A 213 14.61 10.08 32.42
C ASP A 213 13.17 10.45 32.78
N SER A 214 12.95 10.90 34.01
CA SER A 214 11.64 11.34 34.50
C SER A 214 11.09 12.61 33.84
N GLY A 215 11.94 13.39 33.14
CA GLY A 215 11.54 14.59 32.43
C GLY A 215 10.89 14.29 31.08
N THR A 216 11.37 13.25 30.39
CA THR A 216 10.88 12.80 29.09
C THR A 216 9.99 11.56 29.18
N GLY A 217 10.10 10.77 30.26
CA GLY A 217 9.38 9.52 30.44
C GLY A 217 9.96 8.35 29.62
N VAL A 218 11.25 8.40 29.27
CA VAL A 218 11.91 7.49 28.33
C VAL A 218 13.07 6.76 28.99
N TRP A 219 13.32 5.52 28.55
CA TRP A 219 14.51 4.74 28.88
C TRP A 219 15.49 4.78 27.70
N THR A 220 16.70 5.28 27.94
CA THR A 220 17.74 5.36 26.92
C THR A 220 18.75 4.23 27.08
N ILE A 221 18.88 3.39 26.05
CA ILE A 221 19.92 2.38 25.88
C ILE A 221 21.01 2.99 24.99
N GLN A 222 22.24 3.05 25.49
CA GLN A 222 23.41 3.54 24.73
C GLN A 222 24.38 2.39 24.46
N PRO A 223 24.37 1.78 23.26
CA PRO A 223 25.34 0.76 22.91
C PRO A 223 26.77 1.32 22.89
N ASP A 224 27.73 0.57 23.43
CA ASP A 224 29.17 0.92 23.40
C ASP A 224 29.86 0.45 22.10
N SER A 225 29.15 -0.33 21.29
CA SER A 225 29.57 -0.85 19.98
C SER A 225 28.33 -1.29 19.18
N ALA A 226 28.50 -1.62 17.90
CA ALA A 226 27.44 -2.18 17.07
C ALA A 226 26.66 -3.30 17.80
N LEU A 227 25.33 -3.23 17.77
CA LEU A 227 24.47 -4.31 18.27
C LEU A 227 24.66 -5.56 17.39
N PRO A 228 24.46 -6.78 17.93
CA PRO A 228 24.49 -7.99 17.12
C PRO A 228 23.42 -7.91 16.04
N ALA A 229 23.74 -8.37 14.83
CA ALA A 229 22.77 -8.42 13.74
C ALA A 229 21.68 -9.47 14.02
N LEU A 230 20.47 -9.28 13.49
CA LEU A 230 19.42 -10.31 13.50
C LEU A 230 19.74 -11.38 12.46
N THR A 231 19.97 -12.60 12.93
CA THR A 231 20.37 -13.76 12.11
C THR A 231 19.41 -14.94 12.20
N ASP A 232 18.44 -14.92 13.12
CA ASP A 232 17.33 -15.88 13.09
C ASP A 232 16.09 -15.26 12.43
N ASP A 233 15.25 -16.11 11.83
CA ASP A 233 14.02 -15.69 11.17
C ASP A 233 12.91 -15.46 12.22
N ASN A 234 11.98 -14.54 11.96
CA ASN A 234 10.82 -14.30 12.82
C ASN A 234 11.16 -13.77 14.23
N THR A 235 12.24 -13.00 14.39
CA THR A 235 12.52 -12.25 15.62
C THR A 235 11.75 -10.93 15.63
N ILE A 236 10.99 -10.69 16.69
CA ILE A 236 10.26 -9.44 16.93
C ILE A 236 10.97 -8.66 18.04
N ILE A 237 11.40 -7.43 17.76
CA ILE A 237 11.80 -6.45 18.77
C ILE A 237 10.63 -5.50 19.01
N GLU A 238 9.98 -5.61 20.18
CA GLU A 238 8.72 -4.93 20.49
C GLU A 238 8.86 -3.90 21.61
N GLY A 239 9.27 -2.68 21.25
CA GLY A 239 9.44 -1.59 22.22
C GLY A 239 8.14 -1.15 22.91
N THR A 240 6.98 -1.32 22.27
CA THR A 240 5.65 -0.98 22.82
C THR A 240 5.26 -1.80 24.06
N THR A 241 5.95 -2.92 24.31
CA THR A 241 5.75 -3.68 25.56
C THR A 241 6.18 -2.89 26.80
N GLN A 242 7.09 -1.92 26.65
CA GLN A 242 7.45 -1.01 27.73
C GLN A 242 6.22 -0.19 28.20
N THR A 243 5.47 0.41 27.27
CA THR A 243 4.18 1.08 27.53
C THR A 243 3.21 0.16 28.24
N ALA A 244 3.06 -1.08 27.76
CA ALA A 244 2.10 -2.03 28.31
C ALA A 244 2.44 -2.42 29.76
N ASN A 245 3.73 -2.48 30.09
CA ASN A 245 4.21 -2.91 31.39
C ASN A 245 4.34 -1.77 32.42
N GLN A 246 4.74 -0.57 31.98
CA GLN A 246 4.98 0.58 32.87
C GLN A 246 3.91 1.68 32.77
N GLY A 247 3.02 1.60 31.80
CA GLY A 247 2.10 2.67 31.40
C GLY A 247 2.71 3.61 30.35
N ASP A 248 1.86 4.35 29.66
CA ASP A 248 2.27 5.40 28.71
C ASP A 248 2.88 6.58 29.47
N SER A 249 4.22 6.64 29.44
CA SER A 249 5.02 7.72 30.02
C SER A 249 5.53 8.70 28.97
N ASN A 250 5.38 8.39 27.67
CA ASN A 250 5.72 9.27 26.55
C ASN A 250 4.54 9.36 25.57
N PHE A 251 3.57 10.24 25.85
CA PHE A 251 2.36 10.39 25.04
C PHE A 251 2.60 10.72 23.56
N ASN A 252 3.80 11.20 23.24
CA ASN A 252 4.16 11.65 21.89
C ASN A 252 4.98 10.62 21.13
N GLY A 253 5.30 9.45 21.68
CA GLY A 253 6.09 8.45 20.96
C GLY A 253 6.59 7.28 21.80
N PRO A 254 7.55 6.51 21.26
CA PRO A 254 8.07 5.34 21.96
C PRO A 254 8.83 5.68 23.25
N GLU A 255 8.78 4.78 24.23
CA GLU A 255 9.43 4.94 25.53
C GLU A 255 10.85 4.35 25.57
N ILE A 256 11.25 3.60 24.55
CA ILE A 256 12.59 3.04 24.44
C ILE A 256 13.37 3.79 23.37
N GLN A 257 14.47 4.42 23.79
CA GLN A 257 15.42 5.05 22.88
C GLN A 257 16.68 4.20 22.79
N ILE A 258 17.10 3.92 21.56
CA ILE A 258 18.41 3.38 21.22
C ILE A 258 19.25 4.54 20.67
N ASP A 259 20.19 5.01 21.49
CA ASP A 259 21.04 6.17 21.21
C ASP A 259 22.44 5.73 20.79
N GLY A 260 22.78 5.97 19.52
CA GLY A 260 24.02 5.55 18.88
C GLY A 260 25.27 6.36 19.23
N THR A 261 25.16 7.39 20.09
CA THR A 261 26.27 8.32 20.40
C THR A 261 27.59 7.62 20.77
N ASN A 262 27.52 6.47 21.46
CA ASN A 262 28.70 5.72 21.90
C ASN A 262 29.00 4.46 21.06
N ALA A 263 28.20 4.16 20.03
CA ALA A 263 28.26 2.87 19.33
C ALA A 263 29.45 2.71 18.36
N GLY A 264 30.24 3.78 18.15
CA GLY A 264 31.31 3.80 17.15
C GLY A 264 30.77 3.82 15.72
N GLU A 265 31.51 3.27 14.76
CA GLU A 265 31.06 3.06 13.37
C GLU A 265 30.02 1.93 13.31
N ALA A 266 28.76 2.27 13.56
CA ALA A 266 27.67 1.32 13.70
C ALA A 266 26.35 1.89 13.19
N SER A 267 25.48 0.98 12.73
CA SER A 267 24.06 1.25 12.52
C SER A 267 23.26 0.82 13.74
N GLY A 268 22.03 1.32 13.89
CA GLY A 268 21.14 0.95 15.00
C GLY A 268 20.82 -0.54 15.01
N PHE A 269 20.29 -1.05 13.90
CA PHE A 269 20.07 -2.48 13.71
C PHE A 269 20.55 -2.95 12.34
N THR A 270 21.01 -4.20 12.27
CA THR A 270 21.34 -4.90 11.02
C THR A 270 20.53 -6.18 10.95
N ILE A 271 19.84 -6.42 9.84
CA ILE A 271 18.99 -7.59 9.62
C ILE A 271 19.54 -8.38 8.43
N TYR A 272 19.86 -9.66 8.68
CA TYR A 272 20.30 -10.63 7.64
C TYR A 272 19.27 -11.73 7.36
N ALA A 273 18.28 -11.88 8.25
CA ALA A 273 17.31 -12.97 8.26
C ALA A 273 15.90 -12.49 7.89
N ALA A 274 14.98 -13.42 7.66
CA ALA A 274 13.64 -13.15 7.15
C ALA A 274 12.61 -12.86 8.25
N ASN A 275 11.54 -12.16 7.89
CA ASN A 275 10.32 -12.00 8.70
C ASN A 275 10.55 -11.38 10.09
N ASN A 276 11.64 -10.62 10.27
CA ASN A 276 11.90 -9.90 11.51
C ASN A 276 11.09 -8.63 11.59
N ILE A 277 10.70 -8.24 12.80
CA ILE A 277 9.93 -7.03 13.05
C ILE A 277 10.69 -6.15 14.04
N ILE A 278 10.94 -4.90 13.67
CA ILE A 278 11.44 -3.88 14.59
C ILE A 278 10.35 -2.84 14.76
N LYS A 279 9.84 -2.68 15.99
CA LYS A 279 8.76 -1.72 16.24
C LYS A 279 8.78 -1.03 17.59
N GLY A 280 8.27 0.21 17.60
CA GLY A 280 8.07 0.99 18.81
C GLY A 280 9.37 1.44 19.46
N LEU A 281 10.37 1.87 18.68
CA LEU A 281 11.65 2.36 19.18
C LEU A 281 11.96 3.77 18.65
N VAL A 282 12.68 4.56 19.44
CA VAL A 282 13.41 5.73 18.95
C VAL A 282 14.84 5.28 18.60
N ILE A 283 15.30 5.50 17.37
CA ILE A 283 16.61 5.06 16.87
C ILE A 283 17.34 6.26 16.26
N ASN A 284 18.37 6.75 16.94
CA ASN A 284 18.97 8.03 16.60
C ASN A 284 20.47 8.11 16.92
N ARG A 285 21.15 9.11 16.34
CA ARG A 285 22.58 9.42 16.56
C ARG A 285 23.56 8.31 16.21
N PHE A 286 23.20 7.39 15.33
CA PHE A 286 24.15 6.42 14.79
C PHE A 286 25.04 7.05 13.73
N THR A 287 26.31 6.65 13.68
CA THR A 287 27.30 7.14 12.69
C THR A 287 27.20 6.43 11.33
N GLN A 288 26.21 5.54 11.19
CA GLN A 288 25.81 4.93 9.92
C GLN A 288 24.29 5.09 9.77
N PHE A 289 23.58 4.01 9.48
CA PHE A 289 22.15 4.00 9.24
C PHE A 289 21.37 3.79 10.54
N GLY A 290 20.09 4.19 10.58
CA GLY A 290 19.21 3.77 11.66
C GLY A 290 19.01 2.24 11.63
N ILE A 291 18.58 1.72 10.49
CA ILE A 291 18.36 0.28 10.26
C ILE A 291 18.88 -0.14 8.88
N ILE A 292 19.61 -1.26 8.82
CA ILE A 292 20.02 -1.94 7.58
C ILE A 292 19.27 -3.27 7.43
N ILE A 293 18.69 -3.50 6.24
CA ILE A 293 18.13 -4.80 5.81
C ILE A 293 18.92 -5.28 4.60
N THR A 294 19.69 -6.36 4.71
CA THR A 294 20.65 -6.74 3.66
C THR A 294 20.87 -8.24 3.52
N GLY A 295 21.11 -8.69 2.30
CA GLY A 295 21.39 -10.09 1.97
C GLY A 295 20.16 -10.85 1.49
N SER A 296 20.39 -11.90 0.70
CA SER A 296 19.34 -12.69 0.01
C SER A 296 18.33 -13.39 0.92
N SER A 297 18.63 -13.45 2.22
CA SER A 297 17.76 -14.04 3.24
C SER A 297 16.97 -12.99 4.01
N ALA A 298 17.26 -11.70 3.84
CA ALA A 298 16.61 -10.62 4.57
C ALA A 298 15.30 -10.18 3.89
N ASN A 299 14.34 -11.10 3.84
CA ASN A 299 13.07 -10.92 3.14
C ASN A 299 11.88 -10.84 4.10
N GLY A 300 10.83 -10.11 3.74
CA GLY A 300 9.60 -10.07 4.55
C GLY A 300 9.74 -9.34 5.89
N ASN A 301 10.80 -8.55 6.10
CA ASN A 301 11.01 -7.83 7.36
C ASN A 301 10.12 -6.59 7.43
N VAL A 302 9.73 -6.21 8.65
CA VAL A 302 8.86 -5.06 8.91
C VAL A 302 9.53 -4.08 9.87
N VAL A 303 9.60 -2.82 9.47
CA VAL A 303 9.99 -1.69 10.33
C VAL A 303 8.76 -0.82 10.51
N SER A 304 8.19 -0.75 11.72
CA SER A 304 6.93 -0.04 11.97
C SER A 304 6.89 0.67 13.32
N GLY A 305 6.20 1.80 13.41
CA GLY A 305 6.00 2.51 14.69
C GLY A 305 7.29 3.05 15.31
N ASN A 306 8.35 3.25 14.53
CA ASN A 306 9.64 3.74 15.01
C ASN A 306 9.86 5.23 14.71
N TYR A 307 10.61 5.90 15.57
CA TYR A 307 11.09 7.27 15.36
C TYR A 307 12.58 7.19 15.01
N ILE A 308 12.91 7.42 13.75
CA ILE A 308 14.24 7.15 13.19
C ILE A 308 14.87 8.47 12.74
N GLY A 309 15.90 8.90 13.47
CA GLY A 309 16.61 10.16 13.24
C GLY A 309 16.04 11.36 14.01
N THR A 310 14.95 11.19 14.77
CA THR A 310 14.40 12.27 15.62
C THR A 310 14.72 12.07 17.09
N ASP A 311 14.44 13.09 17.90
CA ASP A 311 14.33 12.95 19.34
C ASP A 311 13.09 12.12 19.75
N VAL A 312 12.96 11.92 21.07
CA VAL A 312 11.94 11.05 21.65
C VAL A 312 10.51 11.61 21.57
N SER A 313 10.36 12.90 21.27
CA SER A 313 9.06 13.52 20.98
C SER A 313 8.72 13.54 19.48
N GLY A 314 9.66 13.18 18.61
CA GLY A 314 9.46 13.22 17.16
C GLY A 314 9.43 14.64 16.58
N THR A 315 10.00 15.62 17.28
CA THR A 315 9.89 17.04 16.95
C THR A 315 11.23 17.74 16.75
N SER A 316 12.34 17.09 17.13
CA SER A 316 13.69 17.64 16.95
C SER A 316 14.57 16.66 16.20
N ASP A 317 15.50 17.19 15.41
CA ASP A 317 16.50 16.43 14.67
C ASP A 317 17.54 15.85 15.64
N MET A 318 17.74 14.53 15.56
CA MET A 318 18.81 13.77 16.20
C MET A 318 19.36 12.71 15.22
N GLY A 319 19.54 13.11 13.97
CA GLY A 319 19.81 12.28 12.81
C GLY A 319 20.82 11.16 13.00
N ASN A 320 20.59 10.08 12.25
CA ASN A 320 21.69 9.18 11.91
C ASN A 320 22.49 9.83 10.77
N THR A 321 23.79 9.55 10.67
CA THR A 321 24.65 10.24 9.69
C THR A 321 24.51 9.68 8.26
N PHE A 322 23.78 8.59 8.08
CA PHE A 322 23.33 8.06 6.79
C PHE A 322 21.80 7.91 6.82
N SER A 323 21.23 7.15 5.87
CA SER A 323 19.78 7.00 5.75
C SER A 323 19.14 6.45 7.03
N GLY A 324 17.90 6.86 7.29
CA GLY A 324 17.14 6.32 8.42
C GLY A 324 16.97 4.80 8.29
N VAL A 325 16.48 4.36 7.13
CA VAL A 325 16.39 2.95 6.77
C VAL A 325 17.01 2.69 5.41
N ILE A 326 17.83 1.65 5.30
CA ILE A 326 18.34 1.14 4.00
C ILE A 326 17.95 -0.32 3.79
N ILE A 327 17.33 -0.60 2.65
CA ILE A 327 17.12 -1.93 2.10
C ILE A 327 18.15 -2.14 1.00
N TYR A 328 19.03 -3.12 1.18
CA TYR A 328 20.20 -3.31 0.33
C TYR A 328 20.09 -4.54 -0.57
N THR A 329 21.16 -4.79 -1.33
CA THR A 329 21.24 -5.84 -2.36
C THR A 329 20.78 -7.20 -1.83
N GLY A 330 19.84 -7.81 -2.56
CA GLY A 330 19.29 -9.13 -2.30
C GLY A 330 18.07 -9.19 -1.36
N SER A 331 17.71 -8.08 -0.69
CA SER A 331 16.58 -8.06 0.25
C SER A 331 15.27 -7.69 -0.43
N GLN A 332 14.27 -8.56 -0.36
CA GLN A 332 12.98 -8.37 -1.03
C GLN A 332 11.78 -8.46 -0.10
N ASP A 333 10.64 -7.95 -0.56
CA ASP A 333 9.34 -8.07 0.12
C ASP A 333 9.33 -7.46 1.55
N ASN A 334 10.21 -6.50 1.83
CA ASN A 334 10.25 -5.83 3.14
C ASN A 334 9.28 -4.64 3.18
N ILE A 335 8.74 -4.35 4.37
CA ILE A 335 7.75 -3.29 4.59
C ILE A 335 8.31 -2.26 5.57
N ILE A 336 8.31 -1.00 5.12
CA ILE A 336 8.60 0.17 5.96
C ILE A 336 7.28 0.89 6.21
N GLY A 337 6.78 0.80 7.43
CA GLY A 337 5.54 1.40 7.92
C GLY A 337 4.40 0.39 8.03
N GLY A 338 3.17 0.85 7.80
CA GLY A 338 1.97 0.02 7.94
C GLY A 338 0.69 0.78 7.63
N THR A 339 -0.45 0.25 8.08
CA THR A 339 -1.80 0.76 7.73
C THR A 339 -2.55 1.33 8.93
N THR A 340 -1.87 1.46 10.07
CA THR A 340 -2.44 2.07 11.27
C THR A 340 -1.53 3.20 11.78
N PRO A 341 -2.07 4.20 12.49
CA PRO A 341 -1.25 5.24 13.10
C PRO A 341 -0.16 4.70 14.04
N ALA A 342 -0.35 3.52 14.64
CA ALA A 342 0.62 2.89 15.53
C ALA A 342 1.80 2.22 14.77
N GLU A 343 1.61 1.87 13.50
CA GLU A 343 2.64 1.27 12.65
C GLU A 343 3.42 2.32 11.84
N ARG A 344 2.98 3.57 11.86
CA ARG A 344 3.64 4.69 11.18
C ARG A 344 5.03 4.93 11.74
N ASN A 345 6.05 4.92 10.89
CA ASN A 345 7.35 5.46 11.26
C ASN A 345 7.40 6.97 11.05
N ILE A 346 8.20 7.63 11.87
CA ILE A 346 8.69 9.00 11.64
C ILE A 346 10.15 8.85 11.24
N ILE A 347 10.50 9.21 10.00
CA ILE A 347 11.84 9.00 9.44
C ILE A 347 12.37 10.34 8.92
N SER A 348 13.04 11.06 9.81
CA SER A 348 13.28 12.50 9.68
C SER A 348 14.61 12.89 10.33
N GLY A 349 15.20 14.01 9.92
CA GLY A 349 16.47 14.51 10.45
C GLY A 349 17.71 13.69 10.08
N ASN A 350 17.62 12.66 9.23
CA ASN A 350 18.81 11.88 8.87
C ASN A 350 19.69 12.64 7.86
N ASP A 351 21.03 12.53 7.98
CA ASP A 351 22.00 13.27 7.14
C ASP A 351 22.08 12.73 5.68
N TRP A 352 21.21 11.77 5.32
CA TRP A 352 21.08 11.26 3.96
C TRP A 352 19.59 11.17 3.56
N SER A 353 19.13 10.03 3.06
CA SER A 353 17.72 9.85 2.69
C SER A 353 16.91 9.33 3.87
N GLY A 354 15.60 9.56 3.91
CA GLY A 354 14.75 8.92 4.90
C GLY A 354 14.77 7.40 4.74
N VAL A 355 14.31 6.94 3.58
CA VAL A 355 14.33 5.52 3.18
C VAL A 355 15.10 5.34 1.88
N GLU A 356 16.01 4.37 1.86
CA GLU A 356 16.82 4.03 0.70
C GLU A 356 16.61 2.57 0.31
N ILE A 357 16.29 2.31 -0.96
CA ILE A 357 16.13 0.96 -1.54
C ILE A 357 17.16 0.84 -2.65
N GLN A 358 18.17 -0.01 -2.43
CA GLN A 358 19.36 -0.04 -3.26
C GLN A 358 19.83 -1.45 -3.61
N GLY A 359 20.10 -1.65 -4.89
CA GLY A 359 20.90 -2.78 -5.37
C GLY A 359 20.09 -3.83 -6.11
N LEU A 360 20.82 -4.75 -6.75
CA LEU A 360 20.21 -5.85 -7.47
C LEU A 360 19.48 -6.79 -6.49
N GLY A 361 18.22 -7.12 -6.78
CA GLY A 361 17.41 -7.96 -5.90
C GLY A 361 16.86 -7.23 -4.68
N ALA A 362 17.04 -5.91 -4.57
CA ALA A 362 16.31 -5.08 -3.63
C ALA A 362 14.90 -4.79 -4.18
N ASP A 363 14.11 -5.85 -4.33
CA ASP A 363 12.91 -5.87 -5.16
C ASP A 363 11.63 -6.03 -4.32
N ASN A 364 10.50 -5.53 -4.86
CA ASN A 364 9.16 -5.70 -4.27
C ASN A 364 9.02 -5.18 -2.83
N ASN A 365 9.87 -4.24 -2.40
CA ASN A 365 9.77 -3.64 -1.08
C ASN A 365 8.69 -2.55 -1.08
N ILE A 366 8.07 -2.33 0.08
CA ILE A 366 6.91 -1.46 0.25
C ILE A 366 7.20 -0.40 1.30
N VAL A 367 6.93 0.86 0.97
CA VAL A 367 7.00 2.00 1.90
C VAL A 367 5.61 2.62 2.00
N ILE A 368 4.91 2.47 3.13
CA ILE A 368 3.52 2.91 3.31
C ILE A 368 3.25 3.51 4.69
N GLY A 369 2.36 4.49 4.75
CA GLY A 369 1.85 5.04 6.02
C GLY A 369 2.87 5.79 6.87
N ASN A 370 4.02 6.21 6.31
CA ASN A 370 5.09 6.89 7.04
C ASN A 370 5.01 8.41 6.95
N TYR A 371 5.60 9.10 7.93
CA TYR A 371 5.99 10.51 7.80
C TYR A 371 7.50 10.57 7.59
N ILE A 372 7.92 11.19 6.49
CA ILE A 372 9.30 11.19 6.03
C ILE A 372 9.73 12.63 5.73
N GLY A 373 10.65 13.16 6.54
CA GLY A 373 11.11 14.55 6.49
C GLY A 373 10.18 15.55 7.19
N THR A 374 9.21 15.06 7.97
CA THR A 374 8.33 15.89 8.81
C THR A 374 8.36 15.42 10.26
N ASP A 375 7.86 16.27 11.16
CA ASP A 375 7.68 15.92 12.57
C ASP A 375 6.55 14.88 12.78
N ILE A 376 6.34 14.46 14.03
CA ILE A 376 5.27 13.53 14.42
C ILE A 376 3.85 14.02 14.03
N THR A 377 3.64 15.32 13.88
CA THR A 377 2.34 15.85 13.44
C THR A 377 2.16 15.78 11.91
N GLY A 378 3.25 15.60 11.16
CA GLY A 378 3.27 15.64 9.71
C GLY A 378 2.96 17.04 9.17
N SER A 379 3.18 18.08 9.97
CA SER A 379 2.83 19.47 9.66
C SER A 379 4.01 20.43 9.79
N GLU A 380 5.10 20.00 10.43
CA GLU A 380 6.34 20.78 10.54
C GLU A 380 7.47 20.09 9.78
N ASP A 381 8.36 20.90 9.20
CA ASP A 381 9.55 20.44 8.49
C ASP A 381 10.59 19.87 9.47
N LEU A 382 11.03 18.65 9.18
CA LEU A 382 12.15 17.98 9.85
C LEU A 382 12.94 17.15 8.82
N GLY A 383 13.22 17.76 7.68
CA GLY A 383 13.81 17.16 6.50
C GLY A 383 14.97 16.21 6.74
N ASN A 384 15.07 15.18 5.89
CA ASN A 384 16.33 14.48 5.70
C ASN A 384 17.21 15.28 4.71
N SER A 385 18.54 15.18 4.82
CA SER A 385 19.45 15.99 3.99
C SER A 385 19.52 15.60 2.51
N GLN A 386 18.81 14.55 2.09
CA GLN A 386 18.64 14.17 0.69
C GLN A 386 17.19 13.86 0.33
N TYR A 387 16.92 12.67 -0.22
CA TYR A 387 15.59 12.30 -0.67
C TYR A 387 14.75 11.87 0.53
N GLY A 388 13.43 12.04 0.44
CA GLY A 388 12.55 11.33 1.37
C GLY A 388 12.66 9.82 1.15
N VAL A 389 12.41 9.37 -0.09
CA VAL A 389 12.57 7.98 -0.52
C VAL A 389 13.44 7.90 -1.78
N HIS A 390 14.51 7.10 -1.74
CA HIS A 390 15.43 6.91 -2.87
C HIS A 390 15.50 5.45 -3.31
N ILE A 391 15.03 5.15 -4.52
CA ILE A 391 15.10 3.84 -5.16
C ILE A 391 16.17 3.87 -6.22
N TRP A 392 17.26 3.11 -6.04
CA TRP A 392 18.37 3.19 -6.98
C TRP A 392 19.18 1.91 -7.18
N SER A 393 20.02 1.93 -8.23
CA SER A 393 21.01 0.88 -8.50
C SER A 393 20.39 -0.51 -8.75
N PHE A 394 19.48 -0.59 -9.72
CA PHE A 394 18.84 -1.81 -10.24
C PHE A 394 17.76 -2.44 -9.35
N ALA A 395 17.23 -1.69 -8.40
CA ALA A 395 16.07 -2.09 -7.59
C ALA A 395 14.78 -2.05 -8.44
N LYS A 396 13.88 -3.04 -8.28
CA LYS A 396 12.70 -3.19 -9.14
C LYS A 396 11.43 -3.57 -8.38
N GLY A 397 10.28 -3.22 -8.94
CA GLY A 397 8.99 -3.65 -8.38
C GLY A 397 8.63 -3.00 -7.04
N ASN A 398 9.39 -2.00 -6.58
CA ASN A 398 9.17 -1.39 -5.28
C ASN A 398 7.98 -0.43 -5.31
N THR A 399 7.27 -0.32 -4.19
CA THR A 399 6.06 0.49 -4.05
C THR A 399 6.23 1.55 -2.96
N VAL A 400 5.93 2.81 -3.30
CA VAL A 400 5.87 3.94 -2.37
C VAL A 400 4.43 4.45 -2.34
N GLY A 401 3.75 4.25 -1.21
CA GLY A 401 2.36 4.61 -0.97
C GLY A 401 1.35 3.55 -1.38
N GLY A 402 0.06 3.87 -1.26
CA GLY A 402 -1.05 2.92 -1.42
C GLY A 402 -2.38 3.57 -1.83
N ALA A 403 -3.43 2.78 -1.89
CA ALA A 403 -4.75 3.24 -2.33
C ALA A 403 -5.51 4.03 -1.24
N THR A 404 -5.25 3.74 0.03
CA THR A 404 -6.01 4.31 1.15
C THR A 404 -5.29 5.49 1.80
N ALA A 405 -6.01 6.26 2.62
CA ALA A 405 -5.42 7.36 3.36
C ALA A 405 -4.41 6.86 4.43
N GLU A 406 -4.59 5.64 4.91
CA GLU A 406 -3.74 5.01 5.91
C GLU A 406 -2.41 4.49 5.32
N GLU A 407 -2.41 4.07 4.05
CA GLU A 407 -1.21 3.64 3.33
C GLU A 407 -0.37 4.80 2.77
N ARG A 408 -0.92 6.02 2.79
CA ARG A 408 -0.27 7.24 2.28
C ARG A 408 0.98 7.58 3.08
N ASN A 409 2.08 7.84 2.39
CA ASN A 409 3.21 8.53 3.00
C ASN A 409 3.05 10.05 2.88
N ILE A 410 3.55 10.76 3.88
CA ILE A 410 3.84 12.20 3.83
C ILE A 410 5.34 12.34 3.59
N ILE A 411 5.75 12.86 2.43
CA ILE A 411 7.15 12.90 1.96
C ILE A 411 7.52 14.34 1.62
N SER A 412 7.99 15.07 2.62
CA SER A 412 8.03 16.54 2.60
C SER A 412 9.21 17.07 3.40
N GLY A 413 9.60 18.33 3.17
CA GLY A 413 10.68 19.01 3.89
C GLY A 413 12.10 18.49 3.59
N ASN A 414 12.27 17.51 2.70
CA ASN A 414 13.60 16.94 2.45
C ASN A 414 14.46 17.89 1.59
N ASP A 415 15.77 17.94 1.87
CA ASP A 415 16.72 18.86 1.20
C ASP A 415 17.03 18.49 -0.27
N TRP A 416 16.39 17.44 -0.80
CA TRP A 416 16.44 17.07 -2.21
C TRP A 416 15.05 16.79 -2.78
N SER A 417 14.86 15.75 -3.60
CA SER A 417 13.54 15.39 -4.14
C SER A 417 12.75 14.59 -3.12
N GLY A 418 11.43 14.70 -3.10
CA GLY A 418 10.60 13.85 -2.24
C GLY A 418 10.85 12.36 -2.51
N VAL A 419 10.68 11.95 -3.77
CA VAL A 419 10.99 10.59 -4.23
C VAL A 419 11.96 10.60 -5.41
N GLY A 420 13.05 9.84 -5.34
CA GLY A 420 14.03 9.67 -6.43
C GLY A 420 14.08 8.24 -6.95
N ILE A 421 14.06 8.04 -8.27
CA ILE A 421 14.18 6.74 -8.94
C ILE A 421 15.33 6.76 -9.95
N GLY A 422 16.44 6.11 -9.62
CA GLY A 422 17.68 6.15 -10.40
C GLY A 422 18.20 4.79 -10.84
N HIS A 423 18.36 4.53 -12.14
CA HIS A 423 18.80 3.22 -12.65
C HIS A 423 17.94 2.06 -12.12
N SER A 424 16.62 2.24 -12.02
CA SER A 424 15.70 1.34 -11.33
C SER A 424 14.37 1.26 -12.06
N ASP A 425 13.91 0.06 -12.35
CA ASP A 425 12.81 -0.16 -13.30
C ASP A 425 11.55 -0.69 -12.59
N SER A 426 10.39 -0.46 -13.19
CA SER A 426 9.12 -1.09 -12.76
C SER A 426 8.72 -0.79 -11.32
N ASN A 427 9.06 0.40 -10.80
CA ASN A 427 8.65 0.86 -9.47
C ASN A 427 7.38 1.71 -9.56
N ARG A 428 6.67 1.80 -8.44
CA ARG A 428 5.39 2.52 -8.35
C ARG A 428 5.40 3.53 -7.22
N VAL A 429 5.00 4.76 -7.50
CA VAL A 429 4.80 5.83 -6.51
C VAL A 429 3.36 6.30 -6.63
N TRP A 430 2.51 6.07 -5.65
CA TRP A 430 1.07 6.34 -5.76
C TRP A 430 0.42 6.62 -4.42
N GLY A 431 -0.63 7.45 -4.41
CA GLY A 431 -1.37 7.78 -3.19
C GLY A 431 -0.62 8.57 -2.11
N ASN A 432 0.53 9.17 -2.44
CA ASN A 432 1.35 9.92 -1.47
C ASN A 432 0.99 11.41 -1.41
N TYR A 433 1.33 12.07 -0.30
CA TYR A 433 1.44 13.52 -0.24
C TYR A 433 2.92 13.89 -0.28
N ILE A 434 3.31 14.75 -1.22
CA ILE A 434 4.71 15.07 -1.50
C ILE A 434 4.89 16.59 -1.56
N GLY A 435 5.71 17.14 -0.66
CA GLY A 435 5.97 18.58 -0.53
C GLY A 435 4.86 19.36 0.22
N THR A 436 4.07 18.65 1.01
CA THR A 436 2.99 19.21 1.83
C THR A 436 2.74 18.36 3.07
N GLY A 437 2.05 18.91 4.06
CA GLY A 437 1.71 18.22 5.30
C GLY A 437 0.45 17.36 5.16
N VAL A 438 0.03 16.76 6.27
CA VAL A 438 -1.11 15.82 6.34
C VAL A 438 -2.43 16.38 5.82
N SER A 439 -2.65 17.70 5.91
CA SER A 439 -3.89 18.33 5.40
C SER A 439 -3.84 18.62 3.90
N GLY A 440 -2.65 18.56 3.28
CA GLY A 440 -2.42 18.95 1.90
C GLY A 440 -2.43 20.46 1.68
N THR A 441 -2.35 21.25 2.76
CA THR A 441 -2.36 22.73 2.68
C THR A 441 -1.11 23.38 3.24
N GLU A 442 -0.34 22.64 4.05
CA GLU A 442 0.96 23.08 4.54
C GLU A 442 1.96 23.13 3.38
N ASP A 443 2.74 24.19 3.32
CA ASP A 443 3.88 24.31 2.41
C ASP A 443 5.10 23.71 3.11
N LEU A 444 5.36 22.45 2.80
CA LEU A 444 6.52 21.68 3.28
C LEU A 444 7.29 21.15 2.07
N GLY A 445 7.48 22.01 1.06
CA GLY A 445 8.14 21.67 -0.19
C GLY A 445 9.47 20.95 0.03
N ASN A 446 9.76 19.96 -0.80
CA ASN A 446 11.12 19.43 -0.86
C ASN A 446 12.00 20.42 -1.65
N SER A 447 13.30 20.52 -1.33
CA SER A 447 14.22 21.48 -1.97
C SER A 447 14.62 21.14 -3.41
N HIS A 448 14.05 20.09 -3.99
CA HIS A 448 14.15 19.75 -5.41
C HIS A 448 12.79 19.45 -6.04
N ASP A 449 12.70 18.40 -6.87
CA ASP A 449 11.44 17.97 -7.49
C ASP A 449 10.58 17.18 -6.48
N GLY A 450 9.27 17.11 -6.70
CA GLY A 450 8.43 16.18 -5.93
C GLY A 450 8.85 14.73 -6.18
N VAL A 451 8.92 14.35 -7.46
CA VAL A 451 9.43 13.05 -7.92
C VAL A 451 10.45 13.25 -9.02
N SER A 452 11.63 12.62 -8.92
CA SER A 452 12.64 12.62 -9.99
C SER A 452 12.98 11.21 -10.49
N ILE A 453 13.03 11.05 -11.81
CA ILE A 453 13.32 9.76 -12.47
C ILE A 453 14.50 9.92 -13.43
N VAL A 454 15.52 9.07 -13.31
CA VAL A 454 16.73 9.11 -14.14
C VAL A 454 17.28 7.72 -14.47
N ARG A 455 17.57 7.47 -15.75
CA ARG A 455 18.07 6.21 -16.33
C ARG A 455 17.23 4.99 -15.95
N SER A 456 15.91 5.15 -15.95
CA SER A 456 14.95 4.18 -15.38
C SER A 456 13.76 3.98 -16.31
N GLN A 457 13.19 2.78 -16.34
CA GLN A 457 12.12 2.41 -17.27
C GLN A 457 10.93 1.72 -16.61
N GLY A 458 9.75 1.87 -17.21
CA GLY A 458 8.56 1.12 -16.78
C GLY A 458 8.00 1.56 -15.42
N ASN A 459 8.42 2.70 -14.87
CA ASN A 459 7.93 3.16 -13.57
C ASN A 459 6.56 3.85 -13.72
N THR A 460 5.73 3.78 -12.68
CA THR A 460 4.41 4.43 -12.65
C THR A 460 4.34 5.43 -11.50
N ILE A 461 4.09 6.69 -11.83
CA ILE A 461 3.79 7.75 -10.88
C ILE A 461 2.28 8.00 -10.92
N GLY A 462 1.58 7.46 -9.94
CA GLY A 462 0.14 7.54 -9.78
C GLY A 462 -0.55 6.17 -9.73
N PRO A 463 -1.88 6.17 -9.56
CA PRO A 463 -2.73 7.35 -9.40
C PRO A 463 -2.60 8.01 -8.01
N ASN A 464 -3.26 9.15 -7.83
CA ASN A 464 -3.59 9.78 -6.54
C ASN A 464 -2.41 10.29 -5.71
N ASN A 465 -1.23 10.58 -6.30
CA ASN A 465 -0.29 11.42 -5.56
C ASN A 465 -0.79 12.87 -5.55
N PHE A 466 -0.66 13.53 -4.41
CA PHE A 466 -0.81 14.97 -4.26
C PHE A 466 0.59 15.57 -4.13
N ILE A 467 1.05 16.24 -5.19
CA ILE A 467 2.43 16.73 -5.32
C ILE A 467 2.40 18.25 -5.37
N ALA A 468 2.91 18.89 -4.33
CA ALA A 468 2.81 20.34 -4.22
C ALA A 468 4.02 21.01 -3.60
N ASN A 469 4.16 22.31 -3.86
CA ASN A 469 5.09 23.24 -3.23
C ASN A 469 6.58 22.88 -3.33
N ASN A 470 6.98 21.95 -4.20
CA ASN A 470 8.39 21.59 -4.34
C ASN A 470 9.16 22.74 -5.02
N GLU A 471 10.45 22.90 -4.67
CA GLU A 471 11.28 24.00 -5.17
C GLU A 471 11.55 23.93 -6.68
N TYR A 472 11.35 22.77 -7.31
CA TYR A 472 11.49 22.57 -8.75
C TYR A 472 10.18 22.05 -9.36
N SER A 473 10.21 20.96 -10.12
CA SER A 473 9.06 20.43 -10.84
C SER A 473 8.29 19.45 -9.96
N GLY A 474 6.99 19.27 -10.21
CA GLY A 474 6.22 18.23 -9.53
C GLY A 474 6.80 16.85 -9.83
N VAL A 475 6.94 16.53 -11.11
CA VAL A 475 7.60 15.30 -11.59
C VAL A 475 8.64 15.65 -12.66
N LYS A 476 9.90 15.25 -12.46
CA LYS A 476 10.98 15.40 -13.44
C LYS A 476 11.44 14.06 -14.00
N ILE A 477 11.58 13.97 -15.31
CA ILE A 477 12.03 12.77 -16.02
C ILE A 477 13.19 13.14 -16.92
N LYS A 478 14.36 12.54 -16.65
CA LYS A 478 15.62 12.99 -17.25
C LYS A 478 16.40 11.86 -17.91
N SER A 479 16.99 12.15 -19.07
CA SER A 479 17.89 11.29 -19.88
C SER A 479 17.16 10.43 -20.91
N ILE A 480 17.82 10.23 -22.05
CA ILE A 480 17.31 9.47 -23.22
C ILE A 480 17.01 7.99 -22.94
N GLU A 481 17.63 7.42 -21.90
CA GLU A 481 17.39 6.03 -21.48
C GLU A 481 16.18 5.90 -20.56
N THR A 482 15.64 7.02 -20.07
CA THR A 482 14.53 7.09 -19.10
C THR A 482 13.20 7.12 -19.82
N ILE A 483 12.78 5.97 -20.34
CA ILE A 483 11.59 5.82 -21.18
C ILE A 483 10.56 4.92 -20.53
N SER A 484 9.35 4.89 -21.08
CA SER A 484 8.26 4.03 -20.62
C SER A 484 7.83 4.30 -19.18
N ASN A 485 7.98 5.53 -18.70
CA ASN A 485 7.51 5.91 -17.38
C ASN A 485 6.13 6.59 -17.49
N THR A 486 5.12 6.01 -16.85
CA THR A 486 3.73 6.49 -16.91
C THR A 486 3.44 7.42 -15.74
N ILE A 487 2.83 8.57 -16.02
CA ILE A 487 2.47 9.59 -15.04
C ILE A 487 0.99 9.81 -15.22
N THR A 488 0.20 9.38 -14.24
CA THR A 488 -1.25 9.24 -14.42
C THR A 488 -1.98 9.69 -13.17
N GLN A 489 -3.07 10.43 -13.36
CA GLN A 489 -4.05 10.72 -12.28
C GLN A 489 -3.42 11.29 -11.00
N ASN A 490 -2.37 12.10 -11.12
CA ASN A 490 -1.81 12.85 -10.00
C ASN A 490 -2.52 14.20 -9.89
N SER A 491 -2.57 14.74 -8.67
CA SER A 491 -2.90 16.14 -8.42
C SER A 491 -1.60 16.89 -8.20
N ILE A 492 -1.17 17.68 -9.17
CA ILE A 492 0.09 18.43 -9.13
C ILE A 492 -0.24 19.92 -9.11
N THR A 493 0.32 20.67 -8.15
CA THR A 493 0.02 22.11 -8.02
C THR A 493 1.08 22.86 -7.23
N ASN A 494 1.19 24.17 -7.43
CA ASN A 494 2.07 25.05 -6.66
C ASN A 494 3.56 24.68 -6.65
N ASN A 495 4.07 23.94 -7.63
CA ASN A 495 5.52 23.73 -7.72
C ASN A 495 6.17 24.97 -8.36
N ASN A 496 7.45 25.21 -8.08
CA ASN A 496 8.13 26.43 -8.54
C ASN A 496 8.58 26.36 -10.02
N SER A 497 8.56 25.16 -10.63
CA SER A 497 8.87 24.93 -12.05
C SER A 497 7.65 24.40 -12.83
N LEU A 498 7.76 23.24 -13.51
CA LEU A 498 6.64 22.65 -14.26
C LEU A 498 5.96 21.56 -13.42
N GLY A 499 4.68 21.30 -13.66
CA GLY A 499 4.00 20.14 -13.06
C GLY A 499 4.66 18.81 -13.46
N ILE A 500 4.94 18.64 -14.76
CA ILE A 500 5.71 17.52 -15.32
C ILE A 500 6.78 18.11 -16.26
N ASP A 501 8.03 17.68 -16.10
CA ASP A 501 9.20 18.19 -16.83
C ASP A 501 9.98 17.03 -17.46
N ASN A 502 9.92 16.90 -18.78
CA ASN A 502 10.61 15.88 -19.56
C ASN A 502 11.85 16.50 -20.22
N VAL A 503 13.04 16.08 -19.80
CA VAL A 503 14.30 16.71 -20.24
C VAL A 503 15.35 15.70 -20.69
N ASP A 504 16.23 16.14 -21.58
CA ASP A 504 17.36 15.36 -22.10
C ASP A 504 16.92 14.02 -22.73
N GLY A 505 15.74 13.97 -23.35
CA GLY A 505 15.15 12.76 -23.92
C GLY A 505 14.31 11.90 -22.97
N GLY A 506 14.06 12.37 -21.74
CA GLY A 506 13.18 11.69 -20.78
C GLY A 506 11.78 11.48 -21.35
N ASN A 507 11.25 10.26 -21.20
CA ASN A 507 10.01 9.81 -21.82
C ASN A 507 9.93 10.09 -23.33
N ALA A 508 11.08 9.98 -24.01
CA ALA A 508 11.25 10.32 -25.42
C ALA A 508 10.81 11.76 -25.78
N GLU A 509 10.66 12.64 -24.78
CA GLU A 509 10.08 13.99 -24.91
C GLU A 509 8.77 13.95 -25.71
N LEU A 510 7.89 13.00 -25.36
CA LEU A 510 6.61 12.80 -26.03
C LEU A 510 5.85 14.13 -26.12
N THR A 511 5.41 14.48 -27.33
CA THR A 511 4.75 15.76 -27.58
C THR A 511 3.43 15.87 -26.82
N PRO A 512 3.22 16.91 -26.01
CA PRO A 512 1.96 17.13 -25.31
C PRO A 512 0.75 17.28 -26.25
N PRO A 513 -0.47 16.96 -25.78
CA PRO A 513 -1.69 17.28 -26.51
C PRO A 513 -1.80 18.77 -26.87
N ILE A 514 -2.55 19.08 -27.93
CA ILE A 514 -2.98 20.44 -28.26
C ILE A 514 -4.48 20.52 -28.10
N ILE A 515 -4.94 21.28 -27.12
CA ILE A 515 -6.36 21.54 -26.89
C ILE A 515 -6.82 22.66 -27.86
N THR A 516 -7.92 22.42 -28.58
CA THR A 516 -8.42 23.36 -29.61
C THR A 516 -9.79 23.93 -29.28
N ILE A 517 -10.64 23.14 -28.63
CA ILE A 517 -11.99 23.55 -28.23
C ILE A 517 -12.20 23.13 -26.79
N VAL A 518 -12.60 24.09 -25.96
CA VAL A 518 -13.11 23.85 -24.60
C VAL A 518 -14.53 24.39 -24.54
N THR A 519 -15.45 23.56 -24.09
CA THR A 519 -16.84 23.93 -23.82
C THR A 519 -17.25 23.42 -22.44
N SER A 520 -18.46 23.77 -21.99
CA SER A 520 -19.02 23.23 -20.75
C SER A 520 -19.39 21.75 -20.80
N THR A 521 -19.28 21.09 -21.95
CA THR A 521 -19.74 19.70 -22.15
C THR A 521 -18.74 18.78 -22.87
N PHE A 522 -17.73 19.36 -23.51
CA PHE A 522 -16.67 18.58 -24.15
C PHE A 522 -15.40 19.42 -24.33
N ILE A 523 -14.27 18.71 -24.41
CA ILE A 523 -12.96 19.21 -24.77
C ILE A 523 -12.46 18.40 -25.97
N SER A 524 -11.90 19.07 -26.98
CA SER A 524 -11.32 18.38 -28.14
C SER A 524 -10.00 18.97 -28.58
N GLY A 525 -9.18 18.14 -29.23
CA GLY A 525 -7.85 18.50 -29.65
C GLY A 525 -7.16 17.42 -30.46
N THR A 526 -5.84 17.55 -30.58
CA THR A 526 -4.97 16.55 -31.18
C THR A 526 -3.91 16.09 -30.19
N ALA A 527 -3.53 14.82 -30.24
CA ALA A 527 -2.47 14.21 -29.46
C ALA A 527 -1.71 13.20 -30.35
N PRO A 528 -0.58 12.60 -29.89
CA PRO A 528 0.02 11.47 -30.57
C PRO A 528 -1.01 10.37 -30.91
N PRO A 529 -0.99 9.80 -32.13
CA PRO A 529 -2.02 8.83 -32.54
C PRO A 529 -2.13 7.63 -31.60
N ASN A 530 -3.36 7.26 -31.25
CA ASN A 530 -3.67 6.16 -30.33
C ASN A 530 -3.12 6.33 -28.91
N SER A 531 -2.70 7.53 -28.50
CA SER A 531 -2.31 7.78 -27.11
C SER A 531 -3.53 7.89 -26.20
N THR A 532 -3.36 7.51 -24.94
CA THR A 532 -4.27 7.88 -23.88
C THR A 532 -4.07 9.36 -23.57
N VAL A 533 -5.15 10.14 -23.53
CA VAL A 533 -5.15 11.55 -23.17
C VAL A 533 -5.84 11.70 -21.83
N GLU A 534 -5.13 12.24 -20.84
CA GLU A 534 -5.72 12.60 -19.55
C GLU A 534 -5.99 14.09 -19.52
N ILE A 535 -7.18 14.47 -19.08
CA ILE A 535 -7.65 15.86 -19.01
C ILE A 535 -7.60 16.30 -17.56
N PHE A 536 -7.06 17.48 -17.35
CA PHE A 536 -6.95 18.09 -16.04
C PHE A 536 -7.49 19.51 -16.05
N SER A 537 -7.82 20.01 -14.86
CA SER A 537 -8.08 21.41 -14.65
C SER A 537 -7.35 21.95 -13.42
N ASP A 538 -7.07 23.25 -13.42
CA ASP A 538 -6.36 23.93 -12.34
C ASP A 538 -6.67 25.43 -12.32
N SER A 539 -6.45 26.06 -11.17
CA SER A 539 -6.36 27.49 -10.93
C SER A 539 -5.09 28.14 -11.51
N THR A 540 -3.99 27.39 -11.57
CA THR A 540 -2.70 27.86 -12.11
C THR A 540 -2.42 27.24 -13.48
N ASP A 541 -1.72 26.10 -13.55
CA ASP A 541 -1.35 25.38 -14.78
C ASP A 541 -0.57 24.06 -14.53
N GLU A 542 -0.87 23.28 -13.49
CA GLU A 542 -0.09 22.07 -13.17
C GLU A 542 -0.91 20.78 -13.09
N GLY A 543 -2.21 20.85 -13.36
CA GLY A 543 -3.07 19.66 -13.36
C GLY A 543 -3.50 19.22 -11.96
N ALA A 544 -3.86 20.17 -11.10
CA ALA A 544 -4.34 19.91 -9.74
C ALA A 544 -5.59 19.01 -9.68
N ILE A 545 -6.46 19.07 -10.68
CA ILE A 545 -7.72 18.31 -10.68
C ILE A 545 -7.76 17.40 -11.90
N TYR A 546 -7.80 16.08 -11.66
CA TYR A 546 -8.05 15.11 -12.72
C TYR A 546 -9.53 15.10 -13.11
N GLU A 547 -9.82 15.36 -14.39
CA GLU A 547 -11.20 15.43 -14.92
C GLU A 547 -11.64 14.12 -15.57
N GLY A 548 -10.71 13.43 -16.21
CA GLY A 548 -10.98 12.15 -16.87
C GLY A 548 -10.01 11.83 -18.00
N THR A 549 -10.34 10.80 -18.78
CA THR A 549 -9.49 10.31 -19.86
C THR A 549 -10.27 9.99 -21.13
N VAL A 550 -9.58 10.05 -22.27
CA VAL A 550 -10.05 9.64 -23.60
C VAL A 550 -8.87 9.10 -24.42
N VAL A 551 -9.11 8.28 -25.43
CA VAL A 551 -8.06 7.80 -26.35
C VAL A 551 -8.13 8.59 -27.66
N ALA A 552 -6.98 9.08 -28.13
CA ALA A 552 -6.87 9.71 -29.44
C ALA A 552 -7.04 8.69 -30.57
N ASP A 553 -7.71 9.07 -31.65
CA ASP A 553 -7.88 8.18 -32.80
C ASP A 553 -6.57 7.94 -33.59
N ALA A 554 -6.62 7.11 -34.62
CA ALA A 554 -5.47 6.82 -35.47
C ALA A 554 -4.92 8.03 -36.25
N SER A 555 -5.67 9.13 -36.30
CA SER A 555 -5.24 10.42 -36.87
C SER A 555 -4.79 11.41 -35.78
N GLY A 556 -4.84 11.01 -34.50
CA GLY A 556 -4.48 11.83 -33.34
C GLY A 556 -5.60 12.71 -32.82
N ASN A 557 -6.84 12.65 -33.33
CA ASN A 557 -7.93 13.49 -32.81
C ASN A 557 -8.52 12.88 -31.54
N PHE A 558 -8.83 13.71 -30.55
CA PHE A 558 -9.56 13.28 -29.36
C PHE A 558 -10.75 14.20 -29.07
N THR A 559 -11.77 13.66 -28.40
CA THR A 559 -12.91 14.42 -27.86
C THR A 559 -13.33 13.80 -26.54
N TRP A 560 -12.98 14.44 -25.44
CA TRP A 560 -13.45 14.08 -24.11
C TRP A 560 -14.80 14.74 -23.86
N THR A 561 -15.78 13.98 -23.36
CA THR A 561 -17.11 14.48 -23.01
C THR A 561 -17.21 14.59 -21.50
N GLY A 562 -17.43 15.81 -21.01
CA GLY A 562 -17.51 16.13 -19.59
C GLY A 562 -17.51 17.64 -19.36
N THR A 563 -17.71 18.03 -18.10
CA THR A 563 -17.76 19.44 -17.70
C THR A 563 -16.52 19.73 -16.88
N PRO A 564 -15.61 20.61 -17.35
CA PRO A 564 -14.45 20.97 -16.58
C PRO A 564 -14.82 21.70 -15.29
N THR A 565 -14.07 21.47 -14.23
CA THR A 565 -14.34 22.03 -12.90
C THR A 565 -13.45 23.22 -12.54
N GLY A 566 -12.25 23.32 -13.15
CA GLY A 566 -11.30 24.41 -12.96
C GLY A 566 -11.23 25.41 -14.13
N PRO A 567 -10.62 26.59 -13.90
CA PRO A 567 -10.56 27.70 -14.85
C PRO A 567 -9.62 27.47 -16.04
N PHE A 568 -8.55 26.69 -15.89
CA PHE A 568 -7.60 26.35 -16.94
C PHE A 568 -7.54 24.85 -17.17
N ILE A 569 -7.58 24.44 -18.44
CA ILE A 569 -7.53 23.04 -18.86
C ILE A 569 -6.18 22.72 -19.44
N THR A 570 -5.59 21.65 -18.94
CA THR A 570 -4.39 21.02 -19.49
C THR A 570 -4.67 19.55 -19.79
N ALA A 571 -3.77 18.94 -20.54
CA ALA A 571 -3.85 17.52 -20.82
C ALA A 571 -2.44 16.91 -20.95
N THR A 572 -2.31 15.64 -20.61
CA THR A 572 -1.13 14.83 -20.92
C THR A 572 -1.49 13.77 -21.97
N ALA A 573 -0.49 13.26 -22.67
CA ALA A 573 -0.60 12.08 -23.53
C ALA A 573 0.32 10.97 -23.01
N THR A 574 -0.18 9.74 -22.99
CA THR A 574 0.62 8.53 -22.74
C THR A 574 0.57 7.63 -23.96
N ASP A 575 1.74 7.35 -24.56
CA ASP A 575 1.84 6.46 -25.72
C ASP A 575 1.72 4.97 -25.37
N ALA A 576 1.66 4.10 -26.38
CA ALA A 576 1.59 2.65 -26.18
C ALA A 576 2.87 2.06 -25.55
N GLY A 577 3.97 2.80 -25.57
CA GLY A 577 5.21 2.45 -24.88
C GLY A 577 5.23 2.88 -23.42
N GLY A 578 4.19 3.55 -22.92
CA GLY A 578 4.12 4.03 -21.54
C GLY A 578 4.83 5.36 -21.28
N ASN A 579 5.32 6.07 -22.30
CA ASN A 579 5.90 7.39 -22.13
C ASN A 579 4.77 8.40 -21.93
N THR A 580 4.84 9.24 -20.89
CA THR A 580 3.89 10.35 -20.70
C THR A 580 4.54 11.69 -21.02
N SER A 581 3.82 12.55 -21.73
CA SER A 581 4.23 13.92 -22.05
C SER A 581 4.16 14.85 -20.82
N GLU A 582 4.75 16.04 -20.95
CA GLU A 582 4.41 17.17 -20.08
C GLU A 582 2.93 17.57 -20.25
N PHE A 583 2.45 18.47 -19.39
CA PHE A 583 1.15 19.11 -19.59
C PHE A 583 1.14 19.97 -20.86
N SER A 584 0.02 19.94 -21.58
CA SER A 584 -0.25 20.86 -22.69
C SER A 584 -0.33 22.30 -22.20
N THR A 585 -0.11 23.26 -23.10
CA THR A 585 -0.40 24.67 -22.79
C THR A 585 -1.85 24.86 -22.32
N PRO A 586 -2.10 25.68 -21.28
CA PRO A 586 -3.41 25.84 -20.68
C PRO A 586 -4.39 26.52 -21.63
N VAL A 587 -5.64 26.06 -21.62
CA VAL A 587 -6.75 26.69 -22.32
C VAL A 587 -7.84 27.03 -21.32
N SER A 588 -8.29 28.30 -21.30
CA SER A 588 -9.35 28.72 -20.38
C SER A 588 -10.67 28.01 -20.68
N SER A 589 -11.32 27.50 -19.63
CA SER A 589 -12.65 26.88 -19.70
C SER A 589 -13.80 27.89 -19.60
N GLY A 590 -13.51 29.13 -19.19
CA GLY A 590 -14.51 30.12 -18.82
C GLY A 590 -15.23 29.84 -17.49
N VAL A 591 -14.82 28.79 -16.77
CA VAL A 591 -15.23 28.54 -15.38
C VAL A 591 -14.47 29.52 -14.49
N GLU A 592 -15.16 30.23 -13.60
CA GLU A 592 -14.49 31.04 -12.59
C GLU A 592 -13.81 30.13 -11.58
N ASP A 593 -12.63 30.53 -11.10
CA ASP A 593 -11.92 29.82 -10.05
C ASP A 593 -12.90 29.58 -8.89
N GLN A 594 -13.22 28.31 -8.65
CA GLN A 594 -13.97 27.96 -7.46
C GLN A 594 -13.02 28.23 -6.31
N ALA A 595 -13.18 29.39 -5.66
CA ALA A 595 -12.40 29.79 -4.49
C ALA A 595 -12.11 28.52 -3.68
N ARG A 596 -10.82 28.13 -3.62
CA ARG A 596 -10.31 26.88 -3.01
C ARG A 596 -11.32 26.45 -1.96
N VAL A 597 -11.95 25.28 -2.12
CA VAL A 597 -12.80 24.72 -1.07
C VAL A 597 -11.90 24.73 0.17
N GLU A 598 -12.16 25.66 1.08
CA GLU A 598 -11.33 25.87 2.26
C GLU A 598 -11.37 24.54 3.00
N ILE A 599 -10.28 23.79 2.95
CA ILE A 599 -10.18 22.50 3.62
C ILE A 599 -10.26 22.85 5.11
N PRO A 600 -11.30 22.44 5.82
CA PRO A 600 -11.46 22.83 7.20
C PRO A 600 -10.28 22.30 8.02
N GLY A 601 -9.54 23.14 8.74
CA GLY A 601 -8.44 22.65 9.59
C GLY A 601 -8.88 21.80 10.80
N ALA A 602 -10.17 21.49 10.95
CA ALA A 602 -10.70 20.66 12.03
C ALA A 602 -12.08 20.06 11.69
N PHE A 603 -12.37 18.88 12.27
CA PHE A 603 -13.72 18.33 12.27
C PHE A 603 -14.69 19.24 13.03
N LYS A 604 -15.87 19.51 12.46
CA LYS A 604 -16.85 20.38 13.12
C LYS A 604 -18.28 20.04 12.74
N LEU A 605 -19.15 19.93 13.75
CA LEU A 605 -20.60 19.89 13.56
C LEU A 605 -21.20 21.26 13.92
N PHE A 606 -21.88 21.89 12.97
CA PHE A 606 -22.51 23.20 13.17
C PHE A 606 -23.93 23.06 13.71
N GLN A 607 -24.42 24.13 14.34
CA GLN A 607 -25.80 24.18 14.81
C GLN A 607 -26.75 24.13 13.62
N ASN A 608 -27.71 23.19 13.63
CA ASN A 608 -28.69 23.07 12.56
C ASN A 608 -29.49 24.38 12.39
N TYR A 609 -29.84 24.72 11.15
CA TYR A 609 -30.60 25.93 10.84
C TYR A 609 -31.75 25.63 9.85
N PRO A 610 -32.98 26.11 10.11
CA PRO A 610 -33.40 26.82 11.32
C PRO A 610 -33.38 25.92 12.58
N ASN A 611 -33.28 26.51 13.77
CA ASN A 611 -33.52 25.82 15.04
C ASN A 611 -34.16 26.81 16.04
N PRO A 612 -35.45 26.65 16.43
CA PRO A 612 -36.34 25.53 16.09
C PRO A 612 -36.73 25.44 14.60
N PHE A 613 -37.16 24.27 14.12
CA PHE A 613 -37.49 24.03 12.70
C PHE A 613 -38.87 23.37 12.49
N ASN A 614 -39.47 23.57 11.29
CA ASN A 614 -40.69 22.89 10.85
C ASN A 614 -40.82 22.88 9.30
N PRO A 615 -40.93 21.71 8.62
CA PRO A 615 -40.45 20.40 9.03
C PRO A 615 -38.98 20.18 8.70
N ASN A 616 -38.34 21.08 7.96
CA ASN A 616 -36.99 20.89 7.45
C ASN A 616 -35.96 21.73 8.20
N THR A 617 -34.80 21.15 8.44
CA THR A 617 -33.59 21.85 8.87
C THR A 617 -32.39 21.39 8.05
N GLN A 618 -31.48 22.31 7.79
CA GLN A 618 -30.15 22.01 7.28
C GLN A 618 -29.20 21.73 8.46
N ILE A 619 -28.26 20.82 8.25
CA ILE A 619 -27.21 20.43 9.18
C ILE A 619 -25.89 20.54 8.42
N ASP A 620 -25.06 21.48 8.84
CA ASP A 620 -23.74 21.67 8.25
C ASP A 620 -22.67 20.97 9.09
N PHE A 621 -21.66 20.41 8.42
CA PHE A 621 -20.48 19.85 9.06
C PHE A 621 -19.23 20.02 8.19
N ALA A 622 -18.06 19.95 8.82
CA ALA A 622 -16.76 20.06 8.18
C ALA A 622 -15.91 18.83 8.49
N LEU A 623 -15.21 18.32 7.49
CA LEU A 623 -14.23 17.24 7.59
C LEU A 623 -12.84 17.78 7.27
N ALA A 624 -11.87 17.56 8.14
CA ALA A 624 -10.50 18.03 7.93
C ALA A 624 -9.69 17.18 6.98
N GLU A 625 -10.10 15.93 6.80
CA GLU A 625 -9.43 14.93 6.01
C GLU A 625 -10.45 13.96 5.42
N PHE A 626 -10.00 13.12 4.47
CA PHE A 626 -10.80 12.03 3.96
C PHE A 626 -11.02 11.00 5.07
N CYS A 627 -12.27 10.81 5.49
CA CYS A 627 -12.60 9.90 6.59
C CYS A 627 -14.01 9.34 6.44
N ARG A 628 -14.31 8.28 7.21
CA ARG A 628 -15.67 7.78 7.38
C ARG A 628 -16.42 8.67 8.37
N VAL A 629 -17.56 9.22 7.96
CA VAL A 629 -18.42 10.04 8.83
C VAL A 629 -19.79 9.42 9.01
N SER A 630 -20.28 9.45 10.26
CA SER A 630 -21.66 9.13 10.59
C SER A 630 -22.38 10.33 11.20
N ILE A 631 -23.52 10.71 10.61
CA ILE A 631 -24.45 11.69 11.17
C ILE A 631 -25.78 11.00 11.50
N SER A 632 -26.15 10.99 12.78
CA SER A 632 -27.35 10.32 13.29
C SER A 632 -28.20 11.24 14.16
N ILE A 633 -29.52 11.06 14.11
CA ILE A 633 -30.50 11.75 14.96
C ILE A 633 -30.89 10.84 16.12
N TYR A 634 -30.90 11.38 17.34
CA TYR A 634 -31.31 10.69 18.56
C TYR A 634 -32.42 11.45 19.29
N ASN A 635 -33.31 10.73 19.99
CA ASN A 635 -34.27 11.34 20.90
C ASN A 635 -33.66 11.56 22.31
N THR A 636 -34.43 12.14 23.23
CA THR A 636 -33.99 12.40 24.62
C THR A 636 -33.75 11.14 25.46
N LEU A 637 -34.18 9.97 25.00
CA LEU A 637 -33.90 8.67 25.62
C LEU A 637 -32.64 8.01 25.07
N GLY A 638 -31.90 8.67 24.16
CA GLY A 638 -30.72 8.13 23.51
C GLY A 638 -31.03 7.11 22.41
N GLN A 639 -32.30 6.96 22.00
CA GLN A 639 -32.67 6.07 20.91
C GLN A 639 -32.39 6.72 19.56
N ARG A 640 -31.72 5.99 18.65
CA ARG A 640 -31.42 6.45 17.29
C ARG A 640 -32.69 6.44 16.44
N ILE A 641 -33.06 7.61 15.94
CA ILE A 641 -34.27 7.86 15.15
C ILE A 641 -34.01 7.65 13.66
N LYS A 642 -32.87 8.14 13.15
CA LYS A 642 -32.50 8.08 11.73
C LYS A 642 -31.00 8.27 11.57
N ILE A 643 -30.41 7.54 10.62
CA ILE A 643 -29.07 7.82 10.10
C ILE A 643 -29.25 8.69 8.86
N LEU A 644 -28.56 9.83 8.83
CA LEU A 644 -28.60 10.75 7.68
C LEU A 644 -27.39 10.56 6.77
N VAL A 645 -26.22 10.20 7.33
CA VAL A 645 -24.97 9.91 6.63
C VAL A 645 -24.26 8.77 7.34
N ASP A 646 -23.71 7.82 6.58
CA ASP A 646 -22.76 6.78 7.01
C ASP A 646 -21.96 6.31 5.79
N LYS A 647 -20.87 7.02 5.49
CA LYS A 647 -19.99 6.75 4.32
C LYS A 647 -18.65 7.48 4.47
N TYR A 648 -17.69 7.15 3.60
CA TYR A 648 -16.46 7.92 3.41
C TYR A 648 -16.73 9.18 2.60
N LEU A 649 -16.12 10.29 3.02
CA LEU A 649 -16.19 11.59 2.37
C LEU A 649 -14.81 12.26 2.38
N PRO A 650 -14.40 12.95 1.29
CA PRO A 650 -13.20 13.80 1.27
C PRO A 650 -13.20 14.89 2.35
N ALA A 651 -12.05 15.52 2.56
CA ALA A 651 -11.98 16.75 3.34
C ALA A 651 -12.87 17.83 2.70
N GLY A 652 -13.54 18.64 3.51
CA GLY A 652 -14.41 19.70 3.01
C GLY A 652 -15.61 20.04 3.89
N HIS A 653 -16.39 21.03 3.43
CA HIS A 653 -17.65 21.45 4.03
C HIS A 653 -18.83 20.73 3.38
N TYR A 654 -19.74 20.21 4.22
CA TYR A 654 -20.91 19.44 3.81
C TYR A 654 -22.17 20.01 4.42
N ASN A 655 -23.28 19.89 3.69
CA ASN A 655 -24.62 20.15 4.20
C ASN A 655 -25.55 18.96 3.92
N ILE A 656 -26.42 18.67 4.87
CA ILE A 656 -27.47 17.66 4.74
C ILE A 656 -28.78 18.20 5.33
N HIS A 657 -29.90 17.58 4.97
CA HIS A 657 -31.22 18.01 5.42
C HIS A 657 -31.91 16.93 6.24
N TRP A 658 -32.64 17.35 7.27
CA TRP A 658 -33.57 16.49 8.00
C TRP A 658 -34.98 17.08 7.97
N ASP A 659 -35.94 16.26 7.57
CA ASP A 659 -37.36 16.61 7.36
C ASP A 659 -38.28 16.27 8.54
N GLY A 660 -37.68 16.00 9.71
CA GLY A 660 -38.43 15.62 10.90
C GLY A 660 -39.10 14.25 10.80
N LYS A 661 -38.61 13.36 9.93
CA LYS A 661 -39.08 11.96 9.85
C LYS A 661 -38.08 10.97 10.40
N ASP A 662 -38.59 9.84 10.88
CA ASP A 662 -37.79 8.69 11.31
C ASP A 662 -37.31 7.83 10.12
N ALA A 663 -36.63 6.73 10.41
CA ALA A 663 -36.14 5.77 9.42
C ALA A 663 -37.23 5.10 8.58
N TYR A 664 -38.50 5.11 9.02
CA TYR A 664 -39.65 4.55 8.32
C TYR A 664 -40.44 5.59 7.53
N GLY A 665 -39.95 6.84 7.47
CA GLY A 665 -40.63 7.94 6.78
C GLY A 665 -41.84 8.48 7.54
N LYS A 666 -41.97 8.20 8.84
CA LYS A 666 -43.06 8.74 9.67
C LYS A 666 -42.58 10.00 10.40
N GLN A 667 -43.45 11.01 10.47
CA GLN A 667 -43.14 12.24 11.21
C GLN A 667 -42.91 11.93 12.69
N VAL A 668 -41.80 12.47 13.23
CA VAL A 668 -41.48 12.34 14.66
C VAL A 668 -42.36 13.29 15.50
N ALA A 669 -42.42 13.07 16.80
CA ALA A 669 -43.17 13.98 17.68
C ALA A 669 -42.44 15.34 17.81
N GLY A 670 -43.20 16.44 17.94
CA GLY A 670 -42.61 17.75 18.26
C GLY A 670 -41.84 17.66 19.58
N GLY A 671 -40.62 18.19 19.63
CA GLY A 671 -39.74 17.99 20.79
C GLY A 671 -38.27 18.20 20.49
N VAL A 672 -37.44 17.81 21.46
CA VAL A 672 -35.98 17.94 21.41
C VAL A 672 -35.35 16.66 20.85
N TYR A 673 -34.39 16.85 19.94
CA TYR A 673 -33.57 15.80 19.35
C TYR A 673 -32.09 16.21 19.41
N PHE A 674 -31.21 15.22 19.26
CA PHE A 674 -29.77 15.43 19.22
C PHE A 674 -29.21 14.92 17.89
N ILE A 675 -28.51 15.80 17.18
CA ILE A 675 -27.69 15.45 16.03
C ILE A 675 -26.33 15.06 16.57
N CYS A 676 -25.87 13.86 16.23
CA CYS A 676 -24.56 13.34 16.61
C CYS A 676 -23.73 13.11 15.35
N MET A 677 -22.54 13.70 15.35
CA MET A 677 -21.48 13.41 14.39
C MET A 677 -20.43 12.52 15.05
N ARG A 678 -20.01 11.48 14.33
CA ARG A 678 -18.85 10.66 14.66
C ARG A 678 -17.95 10.52 13.44
N VAL A 679 -16.67 10.75 13.67
CA VAL A 679 -15.53 10.39 12.83
C VAL A 679 -14.49 9.79 13.77
N ASP A 680 -13.47 9.10 13.25
CA ASP A 680 -12.46 8.48 14.10
C ASP A 680 -11.75 9.55 14.94
N GLY A 681 -11.63 9.30 16.25
CA GLY A 681 -11.06 10.25 17.21
C GLY A 681 -11.90 11.48 17.56
N PHE A 682 -13.02 11.79 16.87
CA PHE A 682 -13.85 12.97 17.15
C PHE A 682 -15.37 12.67 17.21
N SER A 683 -16.02 13.22 18.24
CA SER A 683 -17.48 13.20 18.33
C SER A 683 -18.04 14.55 18.76
N ALA A 684 -19.16 14.94 18.13
CA ALA A 684 -19.85 16.19 18.44
C ALA A 684 -21.37 16.02 18.46
N PHE A 685 -22.02 16.82 19.30
CA PHE A 685 -23.48 16.81 19.45
C PHE A 685 -24.06 18.23 19.30
N LYS A 686 -25.21 18.33 18.64
CA LYS A 686 -26.02 19.56 18.56
C LYS A 686 -27.48 19.27 18.88
N LYS A 687 -28.09 20.15 19.66
CA LYS A 687 -29.51 20.09 20.03
C LYS A 687 -30.36 20.66 18.91
N ALA A 688 -31.35 19.91 18.44
CA ALA A 688 -32.37 20.35 17.48
C ALA A 688 -33.76 20.37 18.14
N VAL A 689 -34.58 21.37 17.82
CA VAL A 689 -35.94 21.52 18.35
C VAL A 689 -36.92 21.49 17.19
N PHE A 690 -37.71 20.42 17.09
CA PHE A 690 -38.72 20.25 16.06
C PHE A 690 -40.07 20.82 16.53
N LEU A 691 -40.63 21.76 15.78
CA LEU A 691 -41.96 22.33 15.99
C LEU A 691 -42.96 21.65 15.04
N LYS A 692 -44.14 21.36 15.57
CA LYS A 692 -45.23 20.76 14.81
C LYS A 692 -45.97 21.81 14.00
#